data_AF-A0A7Y2GGK4-F1
#
_entry.id   AF-A0A7Y2GGK4-F1
#
_cell.length_a   1.000
_cell.length_b   1.000
_cell.length_c   1.000
_cell.angle_alpha   90.00
_cell.angle_beta   90.00
_cell.angle_gamma   90.00
#
_symmetry.space_group_name_H-M   'P 1'
#
loop_
_entity.id
_entity.type
_entity.pdbx_description
1 polymer ?
#
loop_
_entity_poly.entity_id
_entity_poly.type
_entity_poly.pdbx_seq_one_letter_code
_entity_poly.pdbx_strand_id
1 'polypeptide(L)'
;MKNQRHIRFYLLLFSLICSVFAAQNTAQSYADTDLEKWERLGFRGYAISNDGRWLVYPITRNNEENELRLHKLNEFAMSVSKILAYGGNQEFSSDSKWLAYSISPDPKTQKELRKKKKPVRKDFEILNLASGKTDRVKEIQSFAFSADGKFVVLKPYPEEKSKSESSNIIVRNLANRKDTIIGNVKEYEWSEDGAKLAVIVEAKNKVGNGVKIFDGRFTATLDSEKAIYSGLSWSETGDGLAVFRSHEEKGFKKPTNDVLVWENVAASTSNAFVFDPLTARGFPKNMRIVEDSPLMWSLDGKSVYFSVDKWKRAPEKPDPKAAKKEKKEQPEIPALEIWNSSDIRTIPEQKSSANDNSYLSVWHLDTDKFVRLGSDRAGIVGFQPDSKTLLAFDSTPYDFDGMFGRPSYDVYSLDVRTGSRKKLLTDNIYSQDVSPDGRFFVYVKDDHYHLFDLTTGKDKNITGDLDASFVNLDDDHPVEQTRPYGFAGWDKTGSYFVVHSKYDIWKFDAKTGRGTRLTNGKTGQISHRYSPTDRPELHVDFSKPVYVRRFGLWSKRSGYSRLSPDNTLKHLSWGDNYAARLTVAKDKDITAFSIERFDASPNFFVSENGSPNLKQVTNTNPDANKYKAGKTELIEYTNANGKKLQGILYYPNNYVAGRKYPMITYIYERLSNGLHVYEVPSRTSYYNTKIFTNSGFFVLKPDIIFDTGDPGVSSVKTMEIAVKTVVDRGLVDEKMVGLVGHSWGGYQTLFAVTQTN
;
A
#
# COMPACT_ATOMS: atom_id res chain seq x y z
N MET A 1 -82.33 -18.02 3.83
CA MET A 1 -81.08 -17.43 4.38
C MET A 1 -79.84 -18.31 4.14
N LYS A 2 -79.62 -18.89 2.94
CA LYS A 2 -78.42 -19.71 2.63
C LYS A 2 -77.47 -19.07 1.60
N ASN A 3 -77.89 -18.05 0.85
CA ASN A 3 -77.05 -17.43 -0.19
C ASN A 3 -76.17 -16.24 0.25
N GLN A 4 -76.36 -15.68 1.45
CA GLN A 4 -75.51 -14.56 1.91
C GLN A 4 -74.21 -14.99 2.59
N ARG A 5 -74.10 -16.25 3.06
CA ARG A 5 -72.86 -16.75 3.69
C ARG A 5 -71.79 -17.14 2.67
N HIS A 6 -72.16 -17.62 1.48
CA HIS A 6 -71.19 -17.97 0.45
C HIS A 6 -70.57 -16.74 -0.23
N ILE A 7 -71.36 -15.68 -0.49
CA ILE A 7 -70.86 -14.45 -1.11
C ILE A 7 -69.85 -13.72 -0.21
N ARG A 8 -70.07 -13.70 1.12
CA ARG A 8 -69.10 -13.12 2.08
C ARG A 8 -67.82 -13.95 2.20
N PHE A 9 -67.89 -15.29 2.05
CA PHE A 9 -66.72 -16.16 2.10
C PHE A 9 -65.86 -16.02 0.83
N TYR A 10 -66.48 -15.89 -0.35
CA TYR A 10 -65.74 -15.66 -1.61
C TYR A 10 -65.16 -14.24 -1.69
N LEU A 11 -65.81 -13.20 -1.15
CA LEU A 11 -65.26 -11.84 -1.09
C LEU A 11 -64.07 -11.71 -0.11
N LEU A 12 -64.07 -12.47 0.99
CA LEU A 12 -62.93 -12.56 1.93
C LEU A 12 -61.76 -13.38 1.36
N LEU A 13 -62.04 -14.44 0.58
CA LEU A 13 -60.99 -15.18 -0.12
C LEU A 13 -60.38 -14.36 -1.26
N PHE A 14 -61.19 -13.57 -1.99
CA PHE A 14 -60.71 -12.70 -3.07
C PHE A 14 -59.92 -11.50 -2.53
N SER A 15 -60.28 -10.95 -1.36
CA SER A 15 -59.47 -9.90 -0.72
C SER A 15 -58.16 -10.42 -0.12
N LEU A 16 -58.12 -11.65 0.40
CA LEU A 16 -56.88 -12.30 0.85
C LEU A 16 -55.96 -12.67 -0.33
N ILE A 17 -56.51 -13.11 -1.46
CA ILE A 17 -55.71 -13.42 -2.66
C ILE A 17 -55.18 -12.13 -3.31
N CYS A 18 -55.96 -11.05 -3.36
CA CYS A 18 -55.49 -9.76 -3.85
C CYS A 18 -54.47 -9.06 -2.93
N SER A 19 -54.45 -9.35 -1.63
CA SER A 19 -53.41 -8.83 -0.71
C SER A 19 -52.13 -9.67 -0.69
N VAL A 20 -52.15 -10.90 -1.22
CA VAL A 20 -50.93 -11.70 -1.46
C VAL A 20 -50.29 -11.40 -2.83
N PHE A 21 -51.03 -10.88 -3.80
CA PHE A 21 -50.48 -10.43 -5.10
C PHE A 21 -49.96 -8.98 -5.12
N ALA A 22 -50.20 -8.18 -4.07
CA ALA A 22 -49.77 -6.78 -3.99
C ALA A 22 -48.49 -6.55 -3.15
N ALA A 23 -47.76 -7.61 -2.80
CA ALA A 23 -46.40 -7.52 -2.28
C ALA A 23 -45.39 -8.08 -3.30
N GLN A 24 -45.53 -7.71 -4.58
CA GLN A 24 -44.35 -7.69 -5.43
C GLN A 24 -43.47 -6.57 -4.90
N ASN A 25 -42.42 -6.95 -4.18
CA ASN A 25 -41.32 -6.06 -3.82
C ASN A 25 -40.71 -5.56 -5.14
N THR A 26 -41.24 -4.45 -5.68
CA THR A 26 -40.70 -3.80 -6.88
C THR A 26 -39.40 -3.15 -6.46
N ALA A 27 -38.34 -3.94 -6.44
CA ALA A 27 -37.00 -3.47 -6.14
C ALA A 27 -36.69 -2.24 -7.01
N GLN A 28 -36.22 -1.18 -6.36
CA GLN A 28 -36.08 0.14 -6.98
C GLN A 28 -34.96 0.13 -8.04
N SER A 29 -35.10 0.96 -9.08
CA SER A 29 -34.04 1.20 -10.07
C SER A 29 -33.00 2.18 -9.52
N TYR A 30 -31.72 1.99 -9.86
CA TYR A 30 -30.67 2.98 -9.58
C TYR A 30 -30.86 4.33 -10.32
N ALA A 31 -31.74 4.41 -11.33
CA ALA A 31 -31.99 5.64 -12.08
C ALA A 31 -32.57 6.76 -11.19
N ASP A 32 -33.45 6.40 -10.25
CA ASP A 32 -34.14 7.30 -9.32
C ASP A 32 -33.53 7.29 -7.91
N THR A 33 -32.33 6.71 -7.78
CA THR A 33 -31.64 6.54 -6.51
C THR A 33 -30.67 7.67 -6.24
N ASP A 34 -30.66 8.12 -4.99
CA ASP A 34 -29.59 8.96 -4.45
C ASP A 34 -28.30 8.14 -4.32
N LEU A 35 -27.60 7.98 -5.44
CA LEU A 35 -26.31 7.27 -5.51
C LEU A 35 -25.23 7.98 -4.70
N GLU A 36 -25.43 9.23 -4.29
CA GLU A 36 -24.46 9.98 -3.50
C GLU A 36 -24.24 9.37 -2.12
N LYS A 37 -25.26 8.75 -1.53
CA LYS A 37 -25.22 8.15 -0.18
C LYS A 37 -24.57 6.77 -0.11
N TRP A 38 -24.28 6.16 -1.25
CA TRP A 38 -23.69 4.82 -1.31
C TRP A 38 -22.31 4.77 -0.65
N GLU A 39 -22.15 3.82 0.26
CA GLU A 39 -21.00 3.65 1.11
C GLU A 39 -19.95 2.76 0.45
N ARG A 40 -18.70 3.18 0.58
CA ARG A 40 -17.51 2.41 0.23
C ARG A 40 -16.70 2.15 1.50
N LEU A 41 -16.45 0.88 1.79
CA LEU A 41 -15.52 0.50 2.85
C LEU A 41 -14.09 0.80 2.40
N GLY A 42 -13.38 1.65 3.16
CA GLY A 42 -12.02 2.04 2.82
C GLY A 42 -11.06 0.86 2.70
N PHE A 43 -10.10 0.96 1.77
CA PHE A 43 -9.08 -0.07 1.56
C PHE A 43 -7.94 -0.01 2.59
N ARG A 44 -7.79 1.13 3.28
CA ARG A 44 -6.82 1.38 4.36
C ARG A 44 -7.52 2.12 5.49
N GLY A 45 -6.85 2.28 6.62
CA GLY A 45 -7.37 3.02 7.77
C GLY A 45 -8.41 2.26 8.58
N TYR A 46 -8.44 0.93 8.46
CA TYR A 46 -9.07 0.08 9.46
C TYR A 46 -8.02 -0.35 10.49
N ALA A 47 -8.42 -0.50 11.74
CA ALA A 47 -7.55 -0.97 12.81
C ALA A 47 -8.37 -1.65 13.92
N ILE A 48 -7.78 -2.65 14.56
CA ILE A 48 -8.29 -3.24 15.80
C ILE A 48 -7.43 -2.79 16.99
N SER A 49 -8.06 -2.50 18.13
CA SER A 49 -7.32 -2.16 19.36
C SER A 49 -6.45 -3.33 19.83
N ASN A 50 -5.38 -3.05 20.58
CA ASN A 50 -4.45 -4.08 21.04
C ASN A 50 -5.15 -5.16 21.88
N ASP A 51 -6.13 -4.77 22.69
CA ASP A 51 -6.96 -5.68 23.50
C ASP A 51 -8.09 -6.39 22.71
N GLY A 52 -8.23 -6.08 21.41
CA GLY A 52 -9.23 -6.67 20.51
C GLY A 52 -10.67 -6.28 20.80
N ARG A 53 -10.93 -5.24 21.60
CA ARG A 53 -12.28 -4.80 21.96
C ARG A 53 -12.90 -3.80 21.01
N TRP A 54 -12.10 -3.11 20.21
CA TRP A 54 -12.57 -2.05 19.33
C TRP A 54 -12.08 -2.24 17.90
N LEU A 55 -12.98 -2.07 16.95
CA LEU A 55 -12.68 -1.99 15.52
C LEU A 55 -13.06 -0.59 15.04
N VAL A 56 -12.13 0.08 14.37
CA VAL A 56 -12.39 1.33 13.66
C VAL A 56 -12.16 1.12 12.17
N TYR A 57 -13.00 1.70 11.33
CA TYR A 57 -12.83 1.65 9.88
C TYR A 57 -13.43 2.87 9.17
N PRO A 58 -12.94 3.23 7.98
CA PRO A 58 -13.44 4.38 7.25
C PRO A 58 -14.54 3.99 6.26
N ILE A 59 -15.53 4.87 6.16
CA ILE A 59 -16.56 4.87 5.12
C ILE A 59 -16.41 6.14 4.30
N THR A 60 -16.39 6.01 2.99
CA THR A 60 -16.50 7.13 2.05
C THR A 60 -17.74 6.96 1.18
N ARG A 61 -18.32 8.08 0.74
CA ARG A 61 -19.51 8.12 -0.10
C ARG A 61 -19.22 8.77 -1.45
N ASN A 62 -20.12 8.60 -2.41
CA ASN A 62 -19.95 9.13 -3.77
C ASN A 62 -19.98 10.68 -3.82
N ASN A 63 -20.62 11.34 -2.85
CA ASN A 63 -20.56 12.80 -2.65
C ASN A 63 -19.30 13.28 -1.89
N GLU A 64 -18.30 12.43 -1.72
CA GLU A 64 -17.07 12.71 -0.98
C GLU A 64 -17.26 12.87 0.54
N GLU A 65 -18.47 12.69 1.08
CA GLU A 65 -18.64 12.61 2.53
C GLU A 65 -17.93 11.36 3.07
N ASN A 66 -17.15 11.55 4.13
CA ASN A 66 -16.41 10.48 4.79
C ASN A 66 -16.67 10.48 6.29
N GLU A 67 -16.53 9.31 6.92
CA GLU A 67 -16.62 9.13 8.36
C GLU A 67 -15.77 7.94 8.81
N LEU A 68 -15.39 7.93 10.08
CA LEU A 68 -14.95 6.70 10.74
C LEU A 68 -16.13 6.10 11.51
N ARG A 69 -16.24 4.78 11.48
CA ARG A 69 -17.15 4.03 12.35
C ARG A 69 -16.35 3.28 13.38
N LEU A 70 -16.69 3.51 14.64
CA LEU A 70 -16.12 2.81 15.78
C LEU A 70 -17.13 1.76 16.27
N HIS A 71 -16.67 0.53 16.39
CA HIS A 71 -17.44 -0.62 16.85
C HIS A 71 -16.79 -1.27 18.05
N LYS A 72 -17.59 -1.55 19.06
CA LYS A 72 -17.22 -2.34 20.23
C LYS A 72 -17.50 -3.82 19.95
N LEU A 73 -16.47 -4.66 20.01
CA LEU A 73 -16.54 -6.07 19.61
C LEU A 73 -17.03 -7.02 20.72
N ASN A 74 -16.89 -6.63 21.99
CA ASN A 74 -17.18 -7.50 23.14
C ASN A 74 -18.68 -7.76 23.41
N GLU A 75 -19.58 -7.12 22.66
CA GLU A 75 -21.04 -7.31 22.76
C GLU A 75 -21.62 -8.02 21.52
N PHE A 76 -20.80 -8.28 20.49
CA PHE A 76 -21.19 -8.82 19.17
C PHE A 76 -22.46 -8.18 18.57
N ALA A 77 -22.76 -6.96 18.98
CA ALA A 77 -23.85 -6.18 18.42
C ALA A 77 -23.38 -5.59 17.09
N MET A 78 -24.22 -5.70 16.06
CA MET A 78 -23.98 -5.03 14.76
C MET A 78 -24.16 -3.50 14.84
N SER A 79 -24.44 -2.95 16.02
CA SER A 79 -24.64 -1.51 16.20
C SER A 79 -23.30 -0.77 16.12
N VAL A 80 -23.27 0.24 15.25
CA VAL A 80 -22.19 1.24 15.26
C VAL A 80 -22.20 1.92 16.62
N SER A 81 -21.13 1.76 17.39
CA SER A 81 -21.03 2.37 18.72
C SER A 81 -20.89 3.89 18.61
N LYS A 82 -20.15 4.37 17.61
CA LYS A 82 -20.00 5.81 17.33
C LYS A 82 -19.66 6.09 15.86
N ILE A 83 -20.32 7.08 15.27
CA ILE A 83 -19.97 7.66 13.96
C ILE A 83 -19.13 8.91 14.21
N LEU A 84 -17.95 8.98 13.61
CA LEU A 84 -17.00 10.09 13.72
C LEU A 84 -16.95 10.80 12.36
N ALA A 85 -17.83 11.78 12.18
CA ALA A 85 -18.00 12.49 10.92
C ALA A 85 -16.69 13.15 10.46
N TYR A 86 -16.36 12.97 9.18
CA TYR A 86 -15.14 13.47 8.53
C TYR A 86 -13.82 13.00 9.17
N GLY A 87 -13.88 11.97 10.01
CA GLY A 87 -12.74 11.34 10.65
C GLY A 87 -11.79 10.65 9.64
N GLY A 88 -10.49 10.62 9.98
CA GLY A 88 -9.47 9.84 9.28
C GLY A 88 -8.13 9.89 10.03
N ASN A 89 -7.12 9.17 9.53
CA ASN A 89 -5.80 9.05 10.18
C ASN A 89 -5.91 8.63 11.66
N GLN A 90 -6.66 7.59 11.94
CA GLN A 90 -6.97 7.15 13.31
C GLN A 90 -5.91 6.20 13.89
N GLU A 91 -5.73 6.27 15.21
CA GLU A 91 -4.78 5.46 15.97
C GLU A 91 -5.36 5.11 17.35
N PHE A 92 -5.16 3.87 17.80
CA PHE A 92 -5.45 3.47 19.18
C PHE A 92 -4.22 3.67 20.06
N SER A 93 -4.39 4.16 21.28
CA SER A 93 -3.31 4.12 22.27
C SER A 93 -2.89 2.68 22.56
N SER A 94 -1.62 2.46 22.93
CA SER A 94 -1.09 1.11 23.14
C SER A 94 -1.82 0.35 24.26
N ASP A 95 -2.36 1.07 25.25
CA ASP A 95 -3.19 0.53 26.33
C ASP A 95 -4.68 0.33 25.97
N SER A 96 -5.05 0.57 24.70
CA SER A 96 -6.41 0.47 24.16
C SER A 96 -7.47 1.31 24.89
N LYS A 97 -7.09 2.37 25.63
CA LYS A 97 -8.03 3.26 26.33
C LYS A 97 -8.48 4.45 25.49
N TRP A 98 -7.71 4.83 24.48
CA TRP A 98 -7.95 6.02 23.67
C TRP A 98 -7.97 5.72 22.18
N LEU A 99 -8.78 6.47 21.45
CA LEU A 99 -8.77 6.55 19.99
C LEU A 99 -8.55 8.01 19.61
N ALA A 100 -7.47 8.29 18.89
CA ALA A 100 -7.19 9.60 18.32
C ALA A 100 -7.45 9.58 16.80
N TYR A 101 -7.93 10.69 16.25
CA TYR A 101 -8.17 10.84 14.81
C TYR A 101 -8.17 12.31 14.38
N SER A 102 -7.89 12.52 13.09
CA SER A 102 -8.05 13.82 12.44
C SER A 102 -9.47 13.99 11.92
N ILE A 103 -9.97 15.22 11.89
CA ILE A 103 -11.29 15.60 11.36
C ILE A 103 -11.06 16.58 10.21
N SER A 104 -11.47 16.19 9.00
CA SER A 104 -11.40 17.09 7.85
C SER A 104 -12.62 18.03 7.81
N PRO A 105 -12.50 19.25 7.25
CA PRO A 105 -13.69 20.04 6.93
C PRO A 105 -14.61 19.28 5.98
N ASP A 106 -15.91 19.56 6.00
CA ASP A 106 -16.85 18.93 5.07
C ASP A 106 -16.52 19.28 3.60
N PRO A 107 -16.87 18.43 2.62
CA PRO A 107 -16.52 18.61 1.21
C PRO A 107 -16.90 19.98 0.63
N LYS A 108 -18.06 20.53 1.03
CA LYS A 108 -18.51 21.85 0.58
C LYS A 108 -17.58 22.93 1.10
N THR A 109 -17.23 22.90 2.39
CA THR A 109 -16.25 23.81 2.98
C THR A 109 -14.88 23.67 2.31
N GLN A 110 -14.39 22.45 2.05
CA GLN A 110 -13.13 22.23 1.34
C GLN A 110 -13.13 22.87 -0.05
N LYS A 111 -14.21 22.68 -0.83
CA LYS A 111 -14.36 23.26 -2.16
C LYS A 111 -14.37 24.79 -2.12
N GLU A 112 -15.08 25.39 -1.17
CA GLU A 112 -15.12 26.84 -0.98
C GLU A 112 -13.76 27.41 -0.55
N LEU A 113 -13.03 26.73 0.35
CA LEU A 113 -11.67 27.12 0.72
C LEU A 113 -10.72 27.06 -0.47
N ARG A 114 -10.75 25.98 -1.26
CA ARG A 114 -9.93 25.84 -2.48
C ARG A 114 -10.23 26.92 -3.52
N LYS A 115 -11.52 27.23 -3.77
CA LYS A 115 -11.92 28.34 -4.66
C LYS A 115 -11.36 29.68 -4.18
N LYS A 116 -11.36 29.92 -2.87
CA LYS A 116 -10.81 31.12 -2.23
C LYS A 116 -9.29 31.07 -2.05
N LYS A 117 -8.61 30.02 -2.52
CA LYS A 117 -7.18 29.76 -2.34
C LYS A 117 -6.74 29.81 -0.86
N LYS A 118 -7.62 29.38 0.05
CA LYS A 118 -7.36 29.25 1.49
C LYS A 118 -6.92 27.83 1.83
N PRO A 119 -6.09 27.65 2.89
CA PRO A 119 -5.67 26.32 3.32
C PRO A 119 -6.86 25.49 3.83
N VAL A 120 -6.83 24.19 3.57
CA VAL A 120 -7.75 23.22 4.16
C VAL A 120 -7.05 22.61 5.37
N ARG A 121 -7.45 23.03 6.57
CA ARG A 121 -6.86 22.59 7.84
C ARG A 121 -7.77 21.56 8.51
N LYS A 122 -7.18 20.51 9.07
CA LYS A 122 -7.87 19.48 9.84
C LYS A 122 -7.88 19.83 11.33
N ASP A 123 -8.89 19.33 12.04
CA ASP A 123 -8.89 19.31 13.49
C ASP A 123 -8.42 17.93 13.99
N PHE A 124 -8.19 17.84 15.29
CA PHE A 124 -7.89 16.60 16.01
C PHE A 124 -8.99 16.34 17.04
N GLU A 125 -9.34 15.08 17.24
CA GLU A 125 -10.18 14.66 18.37
C GLU A 125 -9.64 13.37 18.98
N ILE A 126 -9.64 13.32 20.32
CA ILE A 126 -9.29 12.13 21.10
C ILE A 126 -10.51 11.66 21.90
N LEU A 127 -10.82 10.37 21.79
CA LEU A 127 -11.95 9.71 22.42
C LEU A 127 -11.46 8.76 23.51
N ASN A 128 -11.97 8.94 24.74
CA ASN A 128 -11.82 7.95 25.79
C ASN A 128 -12.82 6.81 25.57
N LEU A 129 -12.33 5.61 25.28
CA LEU A 129 -13.14 4.46 24.87
C LEU A 129 -14.02 3.90 26.00
N ALA A 130 -13.61 4.09 27.26
CA ALA A 130 -14.39 3.65 28.41
C ALA A 130 -15.56 4.60 28.75
N SER A 131 -15.30 5.92 28.73
CA SER A 131 -16.30 6.92 29.15
C SER A 131 -17.08 7.57 28.00
N GLY A 132 -16.65 7.38 26.75
CA GLY A 132 -17.24 8.02 25.56
C GLY A 132 -16.94 9.52 25.41
N LYS A 133 -16.26 10.13 26.39
CA LYS A 133 -15.88 11.55 26.39
C LYS A 133 -14.84 11.84 25.33
N THR A 134 -15.02 12.93 24.59
CA THR A 134 -14.05 13.43 23.62
C THR A 134 -13.42 14.73 24.05
N ASP A 135 -12.26 15.02 23.48
CA ASP A 135 -11.63 16.33 23.52
C ASP A 135 -11.12 16.69 22.12
N ARG A 136 -11.51 17.87 21.63
CA ARG A 136 -11.25 18.32 20.26
C ARG A 136 -10.35 19.55 20.27
N VAL A 137 -9.31 19.50 19.45
CA VAL A 137 -8.35 20.58 19.27
C VAL A 137 -8.37 20.99 17.80
N LYS A 138 -8.53 22.30 17.53
CA LYS A 138 -8.64 22.80 16.16
C LYS A 138 -7.29 22.92 15.48
N GLU A 139 -7.30 22.83 14.15
CA GLU A 139 -6.14 23.11 13.28
C GLU A 139 -4.87 22.36 13.69
N ILE A 140 -4.99 21.04 13.84
CA ILE A 140 -3.88 20.13 14.10
C ILE A 140 -3.42 19.48 12.79
N GLN A 141 -2.15 19.69 12.46
CA GLN A 141 -1.50 19.16 11.27
C GLN A 141 -1.17 17.67 11.42
N SER A 142 -0.63 17.27 12.57
CA SER A 142 -0.27 15.88 12.86
C SER A 142 -0.35 15.58 14.36
N PHE A 143 -0.43 14.30 14.69
CA PHE A 143 -0.36 13.80 16.06
C PHE A 143 0.28 12.41 16.08
N ALA A 144 0.75 11.97 17.26
CA ALA A 144 1.21 10.61 17.51
C ALA A 144 1.07 10.25 18.99
N PHE A 145 0.71 9.00 19.30
CA PHE A 145 0.84 8.49 20.66
C PHE A 145 2.31 8.15 20.97
N SER A 146 2.70 8.28 22.24
CA SER A 146 3.91 7.59 22.72
C SER A 146 3.68 6.08 22.69
N ALA A 147 4.71 5.28 22.39
CA ALA A 147 4.57 3.81 22.32
C ALA A 147 4.08 3.19 23.65
N ASP A 148 4.40 3.81 24.79
CA ASP A 148 3.90 3.41 26.11
C ASP A 148 2.45 3.83 26.41
N GLY A 149 1.83 4.60 25.50
CA GLY A 149 0.43 5.03 25.55
C GLY A 149 0.13 6.08 26.63
N LYS A 150 1.14 6.68 27.26
CA LYS A 150 0.94 7.70 28.32
C LYS A 150 0.68 9.10 27.77
N PHE A 151 1.22 9.41 26.59
CA PHE A 151 1.17 10.74 26.01
C PHE A 151 0.61 10.72 24.59
N VAL A 152 0.06 11.86 24.18
CA VAL A 152 -0.18 12.17 22.77
C VAL A 152 0.45 13.53 22.48
N VAL A 153 1.23 13.62 21.41
CA VAL A 153 1.76 14.90 20.90
C VAL A 153 0.86 15.40 19.79
N LEU A 154 0.54 16.69 19.81
CA LEU A 154 -0.26 17.39 18.80
C LEU A 154 0.59 18.51 18.21
N LYS A 155 0.72 18.54 16.89
CA LYS A 155 1.36 19.63 16.16
C LYS A 155 0.33 20.45 15.40
N PRO A 156 0.04 21.70 15.82
CA PRO A 156 -0.80 22.62 15.07
C PRO A 156 -0.24 22.96 13.69
N TYR A 157 -1.10 23.45 12.79
CA TYR A 157 -0.60 24.07 11.56
C TYR A 157 0.21 25.34 11.89
N PRO A 158 1.30 25.63 11.13
CA PRO A 158 1.99 26.91 11.23
C PRO A 158 1.06 28.10 10.97
N GLU A 159 1.43 29.28 11.47
CA GLU A 159 0.67 30.51 11.20
C GLU A 159 0.55 30.78 9.69
N GLU A 160 -0.63 31.26 9.24
CA GLU A 160 -0.83 31.60 7.84
C GLU A 160 0.19 32.66 7.40
N LYS A 161 0.81 32.46 6.23
CA LYS A 161 1.87 33.31 5.66
C LYS A 161 3.20 33.28 6.43
N SER A 162 3.36 32.43 7.44
CA SER A 162 4.68 32.13 7.99
C SER A 162 5.57 31.51 6.91
N LYS A 163 6.85 31.89 6.91
CA LYS A 163 7.88 31.23 6.08
C LYS A 163 8.51 30.02 6.78
N SER A 164 8.20 29.81 8.07
CA SER A 164 8.68 28.67 8.86
C SER A 164 7.55 27.66 9.05
N GLU A 165 7.90 26.38 9.04
CA GLU A 165 6.99 25.26 9.31
C GLU A 165 6.86 24.94 10.81
N SER A 166 7.38 25.82 11.66
CA SER A 166 7.36 25.68 13.11
C SER A 166 6.02 26.09 13.71
N SER A 167 5.65 25.40 14.79
CA SER A 167 4.46 25.69 15.61
C SER A 167 4.70 25.28 17.05
N ASN A 168 3.86 25.75 17.98
CA ASN A 168 3.92 25.29 19.36
C ASN A 168 3.21 23.93 19.45
N ILE A 169 3.95 22.86 19.77
CA ILE A 169 3.34 21.54 19.96
C ILE A 169 2.75 21.43 21.37
N ILE A 170 1.77 20.55 21.49
CA ILE A 170 1.10 20.22 22.75
C ILE A 170 1.41 18.75 23.05
N VAL A 171 2.11 18.48 24.15
CA VAL A 171 2.32 17.12 24.66
C VAL A 171 1.35 16.90 25.81
N ARG A 172 0.31 16.10 25.58
CA ARG A 172 -0.77 15.86 26.52
C ARG A 172 -0.54 14.57 27.29
N ASN A 173 -0.53 14.66 28.62
CA ASN A 173 -0.54 13.49 29.49
C ASN A 173 -1.95 12.94 29.62
N LEU A 174 -2.17 11.69 29.20
CA LEU A 174 -3.51 11.11 29.13
C LEU A 174 -4.08 10.69 30.49
N ALA A 175 -3.23 10.50 31.50
CA ALA A 175 -3.66 10.11 32.84
C ALA A 175 -4.28 11.28 33.62
N ASN A 176 -3.66 12.46 33.55
CA ASN A 176 -4.09 13.64 34.30
C ASN A 176 -4.64 14.79 33.42
N ARG A 177 -4.60 14.64 32.09
CA ARG A 177 -5.05 15.62 31.08
C ARG A 177 -4.33 16.96 31.14
N LYS A 178 -3.11 17.01 31.68
CA LYS A 178 -2.28 18.21 31.66
C LYS A 178 -1.52 18.28 30.34
N ASP A 179 -1.44 19.50 29.81
CA ASP A 179 -0.72 19.81 28.59
C ASP A 179 0.61 20.47 28.91
N THR A 180 1.67 19.97 28.28
CA THR A 180 2.98 20.61 28.23
C THR A 180 3.17 21.21 26.84
N ILE A 181 3.39 22.51 26.77
CA ILE A 181 3.59 23.22 25.50
C ILE A 181 5.08 23.35 25.23
N ILE A 182 5.53 22.95 24.04
CA ILE A 182 6.90 23.17 23.58
C ILE A 182 6.85 24.09 22.37
N GLY A 183 7.48 25.25 22.49
CA GLY A 183 7.39 26.32 21.51
C GLY A 183 8.30 26.16 20.29
N ASN A 184 7.88 26.72 19.16
CA ASN A 184 8.66 26.83 17.92
C ASN A 184 9.21 25.50 17.38
N VAL A 185 8.40 24.43 17.43
CA VAL A 185 8.80 23.09 16.99
C VAL A 185 8.51 22.89 15.50
N LYS A 186 9.55 22.56 14.74
CA LYS A 186 9.50 22.19 13.32
C LYS A 186 9.21 20.71 13.14
N GLU A 187 9.92 19.84 13.85
CA GLU A 187 9.80 18.38 13.75
C GLU A 187 9.77 17.76 15.16
N TYR A 188 9.10 16.63 15.30
CA TYR A 188 9.05 15.85 16.53
C TYR A 188 9.05 14.36 16.20
N GLU A 189 9.58 13.54 17.12
CA GLU A 189 9.57 12.09 16.97
C GLU A 189 9.68 11.40 18.34
N TRP A 190 8.79 10.43 18.61
CA TRP A 190 8.89 9.58 19.80
C TRP A 190 9.99 8.54 19.62
N SER A 191 10.72 8.24 20.69
CA SER A 191 11.58 7.06 20.73
C SER A 191 10.75 5.79 20.59
N GLU A 192 11.35 4.71 20.07
CA GLU A 192 10.68 3.42 19.85
C GLU A 192 10.06 2.82 21.13
N ASP A 193 10.68 3.06 22.29
CA ASP A 193 10.13 2.67 23.60
C ASP A 193 9.00 3.59 24.11
N GLY A 194 8.80 4.75 23.46
CA GLY A 194 7.84 5.79 23.82
C GLY A 194 8.22 6.60 25.06
N ALA A 195 9.40 6.41 25.63
CA ALA A 195 9.82 7.08 26.86
C ALA A 195 10.25 8.54 26.63
N LYS A 196 10.66 8.89 25.42
CA LYS A 196 11.28 10.19 25.08
C LYS A 196 10.66 10.78 23.82
N LEU A 197 10.53 12.10 23.78
CA LEU A 197 10.16 12.85 22.57
C LEU A 197 11.32 13.74 22.16
N ALA A 198 11.89 13.49 20.98
CA ALA A 198 12.80 14.42 20.34
C ALA A 198 12.02 15.52 19.63
N VAL A 199 12.52 16.75 19.70
CA VAL A 199 11.94 17.90 19.00
C VAL A 199 13.04 18.76 18.40
N ILE A 200 12.79 19.26 17.20
CA ILE A 200 13.60 20.29 16.55
C ILE A 200 12.91 21.63 16.74
N VAL A 201 13.61 22.56 17.39
CA VAL A 201 13.17 23.94 17.56
C VAL A 201 13.78 24.81 16.47
N GLU A 202 12.96 25.64 15.81
CA GLU A 202 13.41 26.59 14.79
C GLU A 202 12.82 27.99 15.03
N ALA A 203 13.71 28.95 15.27
CA ALA A 203 13.46 30.37 15.40
C ALA A 203 13.80 31.13 14.10
N LYS A 204 13.07 32.21 13.83
CA LYS A 204 13.16 33.00 12.59
C LYS A 204 14.55 33.55 12.26
N ASN A 205 15.33 33.94 13.27
CA ASN A 205 16.69 34.47 13.12
C ASN A 205 17.77 33.40 13.34
N LYS A 206 17.37 32.12 13.42
CA LYS A 206 18.17 30.97 13.83
C LYS A 206 18.73 31.03 15.27
N VAL A 207 18.48 32.12 16.01
CA VAL A 207 18.93 32.28 17.40
C VAL A 207 17.95 31.51 18.29
N GLY A 208 18.41 30.38 18.83
CA GLY A 208 17.58 29.44 19.60
C GLY A 208 17.11 28.22 18.81
N ASN A 209 17.62 28.01 17.59
CA ASN A 209 17.48 26.73 16.91
C ASN A 209 18.22 25.65 17.70
N GLY A 210 17.71 24.42 17.65
CA GLY A 210 18.37 23.30 18.32
C GLY A 210 17.52 22.06 18.42
N VAL A 211 18.14 21.01 18.96
CA VAL A 211 17.50 19.72 19.24
C VAL A 211 17.25 19.63 20.74
N LYS A 212 16.02 19.27 21.13
CA LYS A 212 15.65 19.07 22.52
C LYS A 212 14.98 17.71 22.73
N ILE A 213 15.08 17.20 23.94
CA ILE A 213 14.39 15.99 24.39
C ILE A 213 13.40 16.35 25.50
N PHE A 214 12.24 15.71 25.47
CA PHE A 214 11.27 15.71 26.54
C PHE A 214 11.11 14.29 27.11
N ASP A 215 11.25 14.12 28.42
CA ASP A 215 11.21 12.83 29.14
C ASP A 215 9.86 12.57 29.85
N GLY A 216 8.84 13.37 29.56
CA GLY A 216 7.56 13.36 30.28
C GLY A 216 7.45 14.39 31.41
N ARG A 217 8.57 14.98 31.85
CA ARG A 217 8.61 15.98 32.94
C ARG A 217 9.43 17.20 32.60
N PHE A 218 10.65 17.00 32.12
CA PHE A 218 11.64 18.03 31.86
C PHE A 218 11.99 18.09 30.37
N THR A 219 12.45 19.25 29.93
CA THR A 219 13.04 19.41 28.60
C THR A 219 14.54 19.67 28.76
N ALA A 220 15.35 18.92 28.00
CA ALA A 220 16.80 19.09 27.95
C ALA A 220 17.21 19.46 26.52
N THR A 221 18.18 20.37 26.38
CA THR A 221 18.76 20.72 25.07
C THR A 221 19.95 19.80 24.79
N LEU A 222 19.98 19.18 23.61
CA LEU A 222 21.08 18.34 23.15
C LEU A 222 22.09 19.10 22.28
N ASP A 223 21.61 19.95 21.36
CA ASP A 223 22.44 20.86 20.56
C ASP A 223 21.71 22.19 20.37
N SER A 224 22.46 23.28 20.27
CA SER A 224 21.92 24.61 20.00
C SER A 224 22.94 25.50 19.31
N GLU A 225 22.87 25.57 17.98
CA GLU A 225 23.69 26.44 17.14
C GLU A 225 22.82 27.34 16.26
N LYS A 226 23.43 28.36 15.66
CA LYS A 226 22.79 29.22 14.65
C LYS A 226 22.67 28.50 13.29
N ALA A 227 22.09 27.31 13.29
CA ALA A 227 21.97 26.40 12.15
C ALA A 227 20.52 25.94 11.95
N ILE A 228 20.20 25.36 10.79
CA ILE A 228 18.90 24.71 10.56
C ILE A 228 19.06 23.22 10.88
N TYR A 229 18.10 22.63 11.59
CA TYR A 229 18.09 21.20 11.89
C TYR A 229 16.92 20.52 11.19
N SER A 230 17.06 19.23 10.90
CA SER A 230 16.02 18.36 10.32
C SER A 230 16.36 16.88 10.50
N GLY A 231 15.40 16.01 10.22
CA GLY A 231 15.61 14.58 10.10
C GLY A 231 15.88 13.90 11.43
N LEU A 232 14.97 14.08 12.40
CA LEU A 232 14.99 13.22 13.59
C LEU A 232 14.93 11.74 13.17
N SER A 233 15.74 10.91 13.82
CA SER A 233 15.72 9.46 13.61
C SER A 233 16.24 8.74 14.85
N TRP A 234 15.37 7.97 15.50
CA TRP A 234 15.74 7.11 16.63
C TRP A 234 16.32 5.78 16.18
N SER A 235 17.30 5.27 16.93
CA SER A 235 17.73 3.88 16.81
C SER A 235 16.61 2.94 17.25
N GLU A 236 16.59 1.71 16.73
CA GLU A 236 15.62 0.65 17.09
C GLU A 236 15.47 0.39 18.60
N THR A 237 16.53 0.60 19.38
CA THR A 237 16.47 0.44 20.85
C THR A 237 15.80 1.61 21.58
N GLY A 238 15.57 2.74 20.90
CA GLY A 238 15.02 3.97 21.48
C GLY A 238 16.02 4.83 22.28
N ASP A 239 17.31 4.51 22.25
CA ASP A 239 18.33 5.18 23.06
C ASP A 239 19.36 6.01 22.26
N GLY A 240 19.49 5.77 20.96
CA GLY A 240 20.28 6.59 20.04
C GLY A 240 19.42 7.57 19.24
N LEU A 241 19.91 8.79 19.00
CA LEU A 241 19.24 9.79 18.16
C LEU A 241 20.21 10.38 17.14
N ALA A 242 19.79 10.41 15.87
CA ALA A 242 20.51 11.02 14.77
C ALA A 242 19.74 12.22 14.23
N VAL A 243 20.44 13.30 13.87
CA VAL A 243 19.84 14.56 13.37
C VAL A 243 20.78 15.24 12.36
N PHE A 244 20.23 15.88 11.34
CA PHE A 244 20.98 16.78 10.46
C PHE A 244 21.14 18.18 11.05
N ARG A 245 22.31 18.80 10.83
CA ARG A 245 22.53 20.23 11.09
C ARG A 245 23.14 20.90 9.87
N SER A 246 22.41 21.85 9.29
CA SER A 246 22.78 22.51 8.04
C SER A 246 23.84 23.59 8.20
N HIS A 247 24.83 23.59 7.30
CA HIS A 247 25.83 24.63 7.17
C HIS A 247 25.99 25.12 5.70
N GLU A 248 26.18 26.43 5.54
CA GLU A 248 26.36 27.08 4.24
C GLU A 248 27.85 27.33 3.97
N GLU A 249 28.33 26.98 2.77
CA GLU A 249 29.71 27.27 2.36
C GLU A 249 29.81 28.26 1.22
N LYS A 250 30.78 29.16 1.35
CA LYS A 250 31.03 30.21 0.36
C LYS A 250 31.47 29.58 -0.96
N GLY A 251 30.80 29.97 -2.05
CA GLY A 251 31.12 29.50 -3.39
C GLY A 251 30.32 28.30 -3.87
N PHE A 252 29.37 27.80 -3.08
CA PHE A 252 28.44 26.73 -3.46
C PHE A 252 26.99 27.21 -3.57
N LYS A 253 26.18 26.53 -4.39
CA LYS A 253 24.78 26.93 -4.64
C LYS A 253 23.80 26.59 -3.51
N LYS A 254 24.07 25.51 -2.78
CA LYS A 254 23.19 24.92 -1.77
C LYS A 254 24.01 24.58 -0.51
N PRO A 255 23.42 24.58 0.70
CA PRO A 255 24.11 24.15 1.91
C PRO A 255 24.43 22.65 1.88
N THR A 256 25.23 22.19 2.83
CA THR A 256 25.41 20.77 3.17
C THR A 256 24.97 20.57 4.63
N ASN A 257 24.98 19.34 5.13
CA ASN A 257 24.60 19.02 6.50
C ASN A 257 25.74 18.30 7.24
N ASP A 258 25.86 18.54 8.54
CA ASP A 258 26.51 17.64 9.48
C ASP A 258 25.52 16.54 9.88
N VAL A 259 26.01 15.37 10.26
CA VAL A 259 25.20 14.33 10.93
C VAL A 259 25.61 14.30 12.40
N LEU A 260 24.66 14.62 13.29
CA LEU A 260 24.85 14.57 14.73
C LEU A 260 24.25 13.27 15.26
N VAL A 261 24.99 12.59 16.14
CA VAL A 261 24.54 11.36 16.77
C VAL A 261 24.78 11.41 18.27
N TRP A 262 23.73 11.14 19.04
CA TRP A 262 23.81 10.88 20.47
C TRP A 262 23.58 9.40 20.73
N GLU A 263 24.53 8.76 21.41
CA GLU A 263 24.32 7.43 21.99
C GLU A 263 23.82 7.59 23.43
N ASN A 264 22.87 6.77 23.86
CA ASN A 264 22.37 6.74 25.25
C ASN A 264 21.79 8.08 25.75
N VAL A 265 20.85 8.65 25.01
CA VAL A 265 20.19 9.93 25.31
C VAL A 265 19.63 10.02 26.75
N ALA A 266 19.34 8.87 27.41
CA ALA A 266 18.84 8.80 28.78
C ALA A 266 19.90 9.07 29.88
N ALA A 267 21.18 8.78 29.64
CA ALA A 267 22.20 8.72 30.70
C ALA A 267 23.01 10.02 30.83
N SER A 268 23.13 10.80 29.76
CA SER A 268 23.80 12.10 29.75
C SER A 268 23.36 12.95 28.57
N THR A 269 23.25 14.28 28.74
CA THR A 269 23.26 15.24 27.63
C THR A 269 24.69 15.41 27.08
N SER A 270 25.41 14.30 26.91
CA SER A 270 26.79 14.28 26.43
C SER A 270 26.89 14.88 25.03
N ASN A 271 28.08 15.34 24.67
CA ASN A 271 28.34 15.88 23.35
C ASN A 271 27.96 14.87 22.26
N ALA A 272 27.34 15.38 21.18
CA ALA A 272 27.09 14.58 20.00
C ALA A 272 28.41 14.08 19.39
N PHE A 273 28.41 12.88 18.83
CA PHE A 273 29.32 12.58 17.73
C PHE A 273 28.87 13.43 16.54
N VAL A 274 29.81 14.15 15.91
CA VAL A 274 29.51 15.03 14.79
C VAL A 274 30.30 14.57 13.57
N PHE A 275 29.59 14.18 12.53
CA PHE A 275 30.16 13.95 11.21
C PHE A 275 30.06 15.22 10.37
N ASP A 276 31.15 15.98 10.31
CA ASP A 276 31.26 17.18 9.48
C ASP A 276 31.90 16.84 8.11
N PRO A 277 31.16 16.93 6.99
CA PRO A 277 31.69 16.59 5.66
C PRO A 277 32.88 17.46 5.20
N LEU A 278 33.12 18.62 5.79
CA LEU A 278 34.26 19.49 5.42
C LEU A 278 35.57 19.02 6.03
N THR A 279 35.51 18.39 7.19
CA THR A 279 36.68 17.95 7.96
C THR A 279 36.82 16.42 8.04
N ALA A 280 35.73 15.69 7.78
CA ALA A 280 35.69 14.23 7.85
C ALA A 280 36.69 13.56 6.91
N ARG A 281 37.48 12.63 7.47
CA ARG A 281 38.44 11.86 6.72
C ARG A 281 37.74 10.93 5.73
N GLY A 282 38.14 11.00 4.46
CA GLY A 282 37.62 10.12 3.41
C GLY A 282 36.32 10.63 2.77
N PHE A 283 35.75 11.75 3.23
CA PHE A 283 34.61 12.37 2.56
C PHE A 283 35.05 13.14 1.30
N PRO A 284 34.41 12.94 0.13
CA PRO A 284 34.79 13.64 -1.09
C PRO A 284 34.50 15.16 -1.06
N LYS A 285 35.50 16.00 -1.30
CA LYS A 285 35.38 17.47 -1.28
C LYS A 285 34.41 18.08 -2.29
N ASN A 286 34.03 17.32 -3.31
CA ASN A 286 33.07 17.73 -4.33
C ASN A 286 31.65 17.20 -4.05
N MET A 287 31.40 16.69 -2.84
CA MET A 287 30.11 16.18 -2.41
C MET A 287 29.58 16.98 -1.20
N ARG A 288 28.28 16.84 -0.97
CA ARG A 288 27.57 17.36 0.20
C ARG A 288 26.63 16.28 0.75
N ILE A 289 26.33 16.36 2.04
CA ILE A 289 25.27 15.56 2.67
C ILE A 289 23.92 16.22 2.35
N VAL A 290 22.92 15.42 1.99
CA VAL A 290 21.60 15.86 1.54
C VAL A 290 20.48 15.12 2.26
N GLU A 291 19.29 15.74 2.30
CA GLU A 291 18.08 15.23 2.95
C GLU A 291 17.16 14.47 1.98
N ASP A 292 17.68 14.02 0.84
CA ASP A 292 16.90 13.29 -0.18
C ASP A 292 16.43 11.91 0.33
N SER A 293 16.98 11.44 1.45
CA SER A 293 16.53 10.25 2.17
C SER A 293 16.60 10.49 3.69
N PRO A 294 15.70 9.90 4.50
CA PRO A 294 15.77 10.04 5.95
C PRO A 294 17.05 9.43 6.51
N LEU A 295 17.47 9.89 7.69
CA LEU A 295 18.50 9.21 8.47
C LEU A 295 17.97 7.84 8.90
N MET A 296 18.79 6.80 8.71
CA MET A 296 18.45 5.44 9.09
C MET A 296 19.55 4.82 9.93
N TRP A 297 19.20 3.90 10.82
CA TRP A 297 20.13 3.20 11.69
C TRP A 297 20.35 1.76 11.22
N SER A 298 21.53 1.20 11.51
CA SER A 298 21.65 -0.25 11.59
C SER A 298 20.88 -0.78 12.81
N LEU A 299 20.36 -2.01 12.75
CA LEU A 299 19.61 -2.58 13.87
C LEU A 299 20.43 -2.67 15.17
N ASP A 300 21.76 -2.79 15.06
CA ASP A 300 22.67 -2.81 16.21
C ASP A 300 23.04 -1.41 16.75
N GLY A 301 22.54 -0.34 16.12
CA GLY A 301 22.77 1.05 16.52
C GLY A 301 24.19 1.57 16.25
N LYS A 302 25.06 0.83 15.55
CA LYS A 302 26.48 1.20 15.36
C LYS A 302 26.77 1.99 14.10
N SER A 303 25.78 2.20 13.25
CA SER A 303 25.95 2.87 11.96
C SER A 303 24.74 3.70 11.61
N VAL A 304 24.99 4.88 11.05
CA VAL A 304 23.95 5.79 10.56
C VAL A 304 24.12 5.97 9.06
N TYR A 305 23.03 5.80 8.33
CA TYR A 305 22.97 5.89 6.89
C TYR A 305 22.32 7.21 6.47
N PHE A 306 22.86 7.82 5.42
CA PHE A 306 22.38 9.08 4.86
C PHE A 306 22.74 9.19 3.38
N SER A 307 22.19 10.21 2.73
CA SER A 307 22.38 10.46 1.31
C SER A 307 23.41 11.56 1.06
N VAL A 308 24.25 11.38 0.03
CA VAL A 308 25.22 12.40 -0.44
C VAL A 308 25.04 12.70 -1.92
N ASP A 309 25.29 13.93 -2.34
CA ASP A 309 25.18 14.36 -3.75
C ASP A 309 26.36 15.26 -4.15
N LYS A 310 26.61 15.39 -5.45
CA LYS A 310 27.60 16.29 -6.04
C LYS A 310 27.32 17.74 -5.65
N TRP A 311 28.31 18.42 -5.09
CA TRP A 311 28.19 19.79 -4.62
C TRP A 311 28.52 20.81 -5.71
N LYS A 312 27.47 21.32 -6.36
CA LYS A 312 27.60 22.28 -7.46
C LYS A 312 28.09 23.64 -6.96
N ARG A 313 29.20 24.11 -7.54
CA ARG A 313 29.69 25.48 -7.32
C ARG A 313 28.68 26.51 -7.81
N ALA A 314 28.59 27.62 -7.09
CA ALA A 314 27.87 28.79 -7.56
C ALA A 314 28.64 29.39 -8.76
N PRO A 315 27.97 29.71 -9.88
CA PRO A 315 28.61 30.43 -10.96
C PRO A 315 29.17 31.75 -10.42
N GLU A 316 30.32 32.18 -10.94
CA GLU A 316 30.79 33.55 -10.72
C GLU A 316 29.68 34.49 -11.19
N LYS A 317 29.27 35.45 -10.34
CA LYS A 317 28.24 36.41 -10.72
C LYS A 317 28.73 37.16 -11.96
N PRO A 318 28.07 37.06 -13.13
CA PRO A 318 28.42 37.91 -14.24
C PRO A 318 28.15 39.37 -13.86
N ASP A 319 28.88 40.31 -14.48
CA ASP A 319 28.64 41.74 -14.32
C ASP A 319 27.12 42.01 -14.51
N PRO A 320 26.45 42.66 -13.53
CA PRO A 320 25.02 42.98 -13.61
C PRO A 320 24.61 43.69 -14.91
N LYS A 321 25.55 44.37 -15.58
CA LYS A 321 25.34 45.03 -16.87
C LYS A 321 25.35 44.05 -18.06
N ALA A 322 26.12 42.97 -18.01
CA ALA A 322 26.14 41.91 -19.03
C ALA A 322 24.89 41.02 -18.96
N ALA A 323 24.48 40.62 -17.75
CA ALA A 323 23.28 39.79 -17.53
C ALA A 323 21.96 40.49 -17.87
N LYS A 324 21.92 41.83 -17.82
CA LYS A 324 20.76 42.64 -18.27
C LYS A 324 20.68 42.81 -19.79
N LYS A 325 21.80 42.69 -20.52
CA LYS A 325 21.81 42.73 -21.99
C LYS A 325 21.35 41.39 -22.59
N GLU A 326 21.85 40.26 -22.08
CA GLU A 326 21.45 38.93 -22.58
C GLU A 326 19.95 38.62 -22.39
N LYS A 327 19.33 39.07 -21.28
CA LYS A 327 17.89 38.88 -21.06
C LYS A 327 16.97 39.74 -21.92
N LYS A 328 17.48 40.77 -22.61
CA LYS A 328 16.67 41.69 -23.41
C LYS A 328 16.67 41.37 -24.91
N GLU A 329 17.53 40.47 -25.38
CA GLU A 329 17.70 40.20 -26.82
C GLU A 329 17.36 38.77 -27.25
N GLN A 330 16.92 37.90 -26.32
CA GLN A 330 16.39 36.58 -26.71
C GLN A 330 14.87 36.65 -26.88
N PRO A 331 14.33 36.46 -28.10
CA PRO A 331 12.90 36.20 -28.25
C PRO A 331 12.54 34.93 -27.48
N GLU A 332 11.35 34.89 -26.86
CA GLU A 332 10.77 33.64 -26.33
C GLU A 332 10.45 32.72 -27.50
N ILE A 333 11.46 32.02 -28.01
CA ILE A 333 11.26 30.86 -28.87
C ILE A 333 10.74 29.75 -27.94
N PRO A 334 9.60 29.10 -28.25
CA PRO A 334 9.19 27.90 -27.53
C PRO A 334 10.40 26.95 -27.49
N ALA A 335 10.77 26.47 -26.31
CA ALA A 335 11.90 25.55 -26.19
C ALA A 335 11.64 24.35 -27.12
N LEU A 336 12.39 24.26 -28.22
CA LEU A 336 12.26 23.17 -29.16
C LEU A 336 12.82 21.91 -28.50
N GLU A 337 11.93 20.99 -28.20
CA GLU A 337 12.24 19.69 -27.62
C GLU A 337 12.25 18.65 -28.75
N ILE A 338 13.45 18.26 -29.20
CA ILE A 338 13.64 17.22 -30.21
C ILE A 338 13.86 15.89 -29.51
N TRP A 339 13.10 14.87 -29.89
CA TRP A 339 13.21 13.51 -29.37
C TRP A 339 13.57 12.56 -30.50
N ASN A 340 14.43 11.59 -30.23
CA ASN A 340 14.75 10.50 -31.13
C ASN A 340 14.26 9.18 -30.55
N SER A 341 13.97 8.22 -31.42
CA SER A 341 13.61 6.85 -30.98
C SER A 341 14.73 6.13 -30.22
N SER A 342 15.96 6.66 -30.28
CA SER A 342 17.13 6.17 -29.53
C SER A 342 17.29 6.80 -28.14
N ASP A 343 16.46 7.77 -27.76
CA ASP A 343 16.59 8.44 -26.47
C ASP A 343 16.09 7.53 -25.35
N ILE A 344 17.02 7.11 -24.48
CA ILE A 344 16.74 6.21 -23.35
C ILE A 344 15.70 6.81 -22.39
N ARG A 345 15.82 8.12 -22.12
CA ARG A 345 14.90 8.85 -21.24
C ARG A 345 14.23 9.97 -22.00
N THR A 346 12.93 10.09 -21.78
CA THR A 346 12.13 11.17 -22.34
C THR A 346 12.52 12.52 -21.75
N ILE A 347 12.34 13.65 -22.46
CA ILE A 347 12.71 14.97 -21.91
C ILE A 347 11.99 15.29 -20.57
N PRO A 348 10.68 15.02 -20.41
CA PRO A 348 10.00 15.14 -19.12
C PRO A 348 10.67 14.34 -18.00
N GLU A 349 11.10 13.12 -18.30
CA GLU A 349 11.80 12.25 -17.35
C GLU A 349 13.22 12.75 -17.02
N GLN A 350 13.96 13.25 -18.01
CA GLN A 350 15.26 13.89 -17.78
C GLN A 350 15.11 15.12 -16.88
N LYS A 351 14.07 15.93 -17.09
CA LYS A 351 13.77 17.10 -16.26
C LYS A 351 13.34 16.73 -14.85
N SER A 352 12.54 15.67 -14.68
CA SER A 352 12.13 15.20 -13.35
C SER A 352 13.30 14.57 -12.58
N SER A 353 14.14 13.77 -13.26
CA SER A 353 15.26 13.04 -12.64
C SER A 353 16.55 13.86 -12.50
N ALA A 354 16.60 15.10 -12.98
CA ALA A 354 17.78 15.97 -12.91
C ALA A 354 18.28 16.24 -11.46
N ASN A 355 17.46 15.95 -10.45
CA ASN A 355 17.79 16.09 -9.03
C ASN A 355 17.94 14.75 -8.29
N ASP A 356 17.71 13.59 -8.91
CA ASP A 356 17.63 12.27 -8.25
C ASP A 356 18.97 11.51 -8.18
N ASN A 357 20.09 12.23 -7.99
CA ASN A 357 21.44 11.63 -8.03
C ASN A 357 22.07 11.41 -6.65
N SER A 358 21.27 11.29 -5.59
CA SER A 358 21.83 11.04 -4.27
C SER A 358 22.36 9.59 -4.14
N TYR A 359 23.45 9.44 -3.41
CA TYR A 359 24.10 8.15 -3.17
C TYR A 359 23.99 7.80 -1.68
N LEU A 360 23.41 6.63 -1.39
CA LEU A 360 23.42 6.07 -0.05
C LEU A 360 24.85 5.98 0.47
N SER A 361 25.07 6.39 1.71
CA SER A 361 26.35 6.35 2.41
C SER A 361 26.12 5.96 3.86
N VAL A 362 27.18 5.54 4.53
CA VAL A 362 27.16 5.12 5.92
C VAL A 362 28.31 5.75 6.68
N TRP A 363 28.02 6.15 7.92
CA TRP A 363 29.02 6.48 8.93
C TRP A 363 29.00 5.42 10.02
N HIS A 364 30.14 4.76 10.20
CA HIS A 364 30.36 3.78 11.26
C HIS A 364 30.83 4.47 12.52
N LEU A 365 29.99 4.47 13.55
CA LEU A 365 30.24 5.18 14.81
C LEU A 365 31.39 4.54 15.60
N ASP A 366 31.50 3.21 15.55
CA ASP A 366 32.52 2.41 16.26
C ASP A 366 33.97 2.70 15.81
N THR A 367 34.13 3.15 14.56
CA THR A 367 35.42 3.32 13.89
C THR A 367 35.62 4.73 13.33
N ASP A 368 34.64 5.61 13.52
CA ASP A 368 34.56 6.95 12.93
C ASP A 368 34.89 6.96 11.43
N LYS A 369 34.26 6.06 10.68
CA LYS A 369 34.59 5.82 9.27
C LYS A 369 33.40 6.09 8.36
N PHE A 370 33.64 6.92 7.34
CA PHE A 370 32.73 7.13 6.22
C PHE A 370 32.94 6.12 5.10
N VAL A 371 31.84 5.61 4.55
CA VAL A 371 31.83 4.80 3.33
C VAL A 371 30.67 5.23 2.44
N ARG A 372 30.97 5.58 1.18
CA ARG A 372 29.94 5.81 0.17
C ARG A 372 29.52 4.47 -0.43
N LEU A 373 28.24 4.12 -0.29
CA LEU A 373 27.69 2.85 -0.75
C LEU A 373 27.19 2.95 -2.19
N GLY A 374 26.47 4.01 -2.55
CA GLY A 374 25.97 4.26 -3.91
C GLY A 374 27.06 4.67 -4.91
N SER A 375 26.78 4.53 -6.21
CA SER A 375 27.70 4.89 -7.29
C SER A 375 26.96 5.39 -8.55
N ASP A 376 27.69 6.02 -9.47
CA ASP A 376 27.15 6.47 -10.77
C ASP A 376 26.73 5.31 -11.69
N ARG A 377 27.27 4.10 -11.51
CA ARG A 377 27.00 2.93 -12.37
C ARG A 377 25.97 1.98 -11.73
N ALA A 378 26.21 1.52 -10.51
CA ALA A 378 25.20 0.79 -9.75
C ALA A 378 24.29 1.77 -9.01
N GLY A 379 23.18 2.13 -9.66
CA GLY A 379 22.28 3.21 -9.26
C GLY A 379 21.41 2.91 -8.05
N ILE A 380 21.09 1.63 -7.76
CA ILE A 380 20.20 1.27 -6.65
C ILE A 380 20.95 0.35 -5.68
N VAL A 381 20.99 0.71 -4.40
CA VAL A 381 21.46 -0.16 -3.31
C VAL A 381 20.25 -0.54 -2.49
N GLY A 382 19.98 -1.85 -2.35
CA GLY A 382 18.92 -2.33 -1.48
C GLY A 382 19.33 -2.12 -0.03
N PHE A 383 18.69 -1.18 0.67
CA PHE A 383 18.96 -0.93 2.08
C PHE A 383 18.37 -2.05 2.95
N GLN A 384 19.20 -2.64 3.81
CA GLN A 384 18.82 -3.65 4.79
C GLN A 384 19.50 -3.28 6.12
N PRO A 385 18.75 -2.88 7.16
CA PRO A 385 19.32 -2.35 8.40
C PRO A 385 20.03 -3.42 9.25
N ASP A 386 19.76 -4.69 8.99
CA ASP A 386 20.20 -5.86 9.76
C ASP A 386 21.40 -6.59 9.14
N SER A 387 21.76 -6.26 7.90
CA SER A 387 22.82 -6.95 7.16
C SER A 387 24.09 -6.10 7.02
N LYS A 388 25.24 -6.77 7.10
CA LYS A 388 26.57 -6.19 6.82
C LYS A 388 26.94 -6.23 5.33
N THR A 389 26.14 -6.92 4.54
CA THR A 389 26.31 -7.09 3.10
C THR A 389 25.01 -6.72 2.40
N LEU A 390 25.06 -5.75 1.50
CA LEU A 390 23.90 -5.32 0.71
C LEU A 390 24.02 -5.84 -0.72
N LEU A 391 22.92 -5.78 -1.46
CA LEU A 391 22.93 -5.90 -2.92
C LEU A 391 22.90 -4.52 -3.56
N ALA A 392 23.65 -4.39 -4.65
CA ALA A 392 23.60 -3.22 -5.50
C ALA A 392 23.32 -3.62 -6.95
N PHE A 393 22.55 -2.79 -7.63
CA PHE A 393 21.97 -3.07 -8.94
C PHE A 393 22.40 -2.00 -9.95
N ASP A 394 22.88 -2.43 -11.11
CA ASP A 394 23.26 -1.59 -12.25
C ASP A 394 22.39 -1.95 -13.45
N SER A 395 21.46 -1.05 -13.81
CA SER A 395 20.61 -1.19 -15.00
C SER A 395 21.23 -0.55 -16.24
N THR A 396 22.33 0.21 -16.10
CA THR A 396 22.91 1.01 -17.20
C THR A 396 23.14 0.20 -18.48
N PRO A 397 23.63 -1.06 -18.42
CA PRO A 397 23.79 -1.87 -19.64
C PRO A 397 22.48 -2.21 -20.36
N TYR A 398 21.35 -2.12 -19.67
CA TYR A 398 20.02 -2.62 -20.10
C TYR A 398 18.97 -1.51 -20.22
N ASP A 399 19.32 -0.24 -19.95
CA ASP A 399 18.35 0.86 -19.91
C ASP A 399 17.57 1.02 -21.23
N PHE A 400 18.19 0.75 -22.38
CA PHE A 400 17.52 0.80 -23.69
C PHE A 400 16.51 -0.34 -23.87
N ASP A 401 16.91 -1.58 -23.60
CA ASP A 401 16.03 -2.75 -23.71
C ASP A 401 14.89 -2.69 -22.67
N GLY A 402 15.17 -2.13 -21.49
CA GLY A 402 14.22 -1.86 -20.43
C GLY A 402 13.08 -0.89 -20.83
N MET A 403 13.23 -0.10 -21.91
CA MET A 403 12.14 0.73 -22.45
C MET A 403 11.00 -0.12 -23.03
N PHE A 404 11.31 -1.32 -23.51
CA PHE A 404 10.38 -2.21 -24.21
C PHE A 404 10.01 -3.45 -23.39
N GLY A 405 10.80 -3.75 -22.35
CA GLY A 405 10.66 -4.94 -21.52
C GLY A 405 10.63 -4.65 -20.03
N ARG A 406 11.01 -5.66 -19.24
CA ARG A 406 11.25 -5.48 -17.81
C ARG A 406 12.70 -5.02 -17.63
N PRO A 407 12.98 -4.04 -16.75
CA PRO A 407 14.35 -3.66 -16.47
C PRO A 407 15.08 -4.85 -15.81
N SER A 408 16.30 -5.09 -16.28
CA SER A 408 17.22 -6.07 -15.71
C SER A 408 18.47 -5.38 -15.17
N TYR A 409 19.24 -6.12 -14.37
CA TYR A 409 20.33 -5.56 -13.59
C TYR A 409 21.54 -6.49 -13.57
N ASP A 410 22.73 -5.91 -13.67
CA ASP A 410 23.91 -6.52 -13.08
C ASP A 410 23.81 -6.40 -11.56
N VAL A 411 24.01 -7.52 -10.85
CA VAL A 411 23.86 -7.58 -9.39
C VAL A 411 25.22 -7.72 -8.74
N TYR A 412 25.51 -6.92 -7.72
CA TYR A 412 26.77 -6.90 -6.99
C TYR A 412 26.52 -7.10 -5.50
N SER A 413 27.38 -7.87 -4.82
CA SER A 413 27.48 -7.78 -3.36
C SER A 413 28.23 -6.50 -3.00
N LEU A 414 27.79 -5.84 -1.94
CA LEU A 414 28.38 -4.63 -1.39
C LEU A 414 28.67 -4.83 0.10
N ASP A 415 29.96 -4.83 0.47
CA ASP A 415 30.36 -4.83 1.87
C ASP A 415 30.18 -3.43 2.46
N VAL A 416 29.33 -3.30 3.49
CA VAL A 416 28.96 -2.00 4.05
C VAL A 416 30.16 -1.32 4.73
N ARG A 417 31.06 -2.09 5.35
CA ARG A 417 32.20 -1.58 6.13
C ARG A 417 33.32 -1.01 5.27
N THR A 418 33.42 -1.46 4.03
CA THR A 418 34.51 -1.12 3.11
C THR A 418 34.05 -0.42 1.84
N GLY A 419 32.79 -0.61 1.44
CA GLY A 419 32.26 -0.16 0.14
C GLY A 419 32.72 -1.06 -1.02
N SER A 420 33.37 -2.19 -0.73
CA SER A 420 33.89 -3.11 -1.75
C SER A 420 32.75 -3.80 -2.47
N ARG A 421 32.87 -3.90 -3.80
CA ARG A 421 31.85 -4.48 -4.68
C ARG A 421 32.39 -5.70 -5.41
N LYS A 422 31.57 -6.73 -5.53
CA LYS A 422 31.87 -7.92 -6.35
C LYS A 422 30.64 -8.25 -7.18
N LYS A 423 30.82 -8.33 -8.51
CA LYS A 423 29.75 -8.74 -9.42
C LYS A 423 29.36 -10.19 -9.13
N LEU A 424 28.06 -10.43 -8.97
CA LEU A 424 27.47 -11.73 -8.67
C LEU A 424 26.71 -12.27 -9.88
N LEU A 425 25.82 -11.46 -10.44
CA LEU A 425 24.94 -11.83 -11.54
C LEU A 425 25.05 -10.80 -12.68
N THR A 426 24.74 -11.26 -13.88
CA THR A 426 24.57 -10.44 -15.09
C THR A 426 23.13 -10.61 -15.52
N ASP A 427 22.50 -9.52 -15.95
CA ASP A 427 21.17 -9.52 -16.57
C ASP A 427 20.10 -10.27 -15.75
N ASN A 428 19.91 -9.85 -14.50
CA ASN A 428 18.91 -10.43 -13.61
C ASN A 428 17.76 -9.47 -13.32
N ILE A 429 16.52 -9.98 -13.40
CA ILE A 429 15.29 -9.20 -13.18
C ILE A 429 14.79 -9.36 -11.73
N TYR A 430 15.01 -10.52 -11.11
CA TYR A 430 14.39 -10.89 -9.83
C TYR A 430 15.41 -11.37 -8.82
N SER A 431 16.01 -10.44 -8.09
CA SER A 431 16.86 -10.72 -6.92
C SER A 431 16.15 -10.26 -5.64
N GLN A 432 16.29 -11.02 -4.56
CA GLN A 432 15.74 -10.73 -3.23
C GLN A 432 16.84 -10.26 -2.28
N ASP A 433 16.43 -9.77 -1.12
CA ASP A 433 17.34 -9.32 -0.07
C ASP A 433 18.30 -10.40 0.43
N VAL A 434 19.38 -9.95 1.06
CA VAL A 434 20.39 -10.84 1.66
C VAL A 434 19.80 -11.40 2.96
N SER A 435 20.18 -12.62 3.33
CA SER A 435 19.84 -13.16 4.64
C SER A 435 20.38 -12.25 5.75
N PRO A 436 19.71 -12.13 6.91
CA PRO A 436 20.15 -11.25 8.01
C PRO A 436 21.58 -11.51 8.50
N ASP A 437 22.09 -12.74 8.36
CA ASP A 437 23.48 -13.09 8.68
C ASP A 437 24.51 -12.65 7.61
N GLY A 438 24.04 -12.03 6.52
CA GLY A 438 24.84 -11.51 5.42
C GLY A 438 25.41 -12.59 4.47
N ARG A 439 24.97 -13.84 4.59
CA ARG A 439 25.61 -14.98 3.91
C ARG A 439 24.97 -15.38 2.59
N PHE A 440 23.65 -15.31 2.46
CA PHE A 440 22.92 -15.84 1.32
C PHE A 440 22.07 -14.76 0.67
N PHE A 441 21.77 -14.90 -0.62
CA PHE A 441 20.63 -14.22 -1.21
C PHE A 441 19.90 -15.15 -2.18
N VAL A 442 18.63 -14.83 -2.44
CA VAL A 442 17.76 -15.62 -3.30
C VAL A 442 17.48 -14.82 -4.57
N TYR A 443 17.54 -15.48 -5.73
CA TYR A 443 17.16 -14.87 -6.99
C TYR A 443 16.44 -15.87 -7.88
N VAL A 444 15.84 -15.39 -8.98
CA VAL A 444 15.21 -16.23 -9.98
C VAL A 444 16.03 -16.21 -11.26
N LYS A 445 16.28 -17.40 -11.81
CA LYS A 445 16.92 -17.61 -13.11
C LYS A 445 16.36 -18.88 -13.73
N ASP A 446 16.19 -18.88 -15.05
CA ASP A 446 15.66 -20.02 -15.82
C ASP A 446 14.36 -20.54 -15.20
N ASP A 447 13.49 -19.62 -14.74
CA ASP A 447 12.20 -19.92 -14.09
C ASP A 447 12.27 -20.69 -12.76
N HIS A 448 13.44 -20.74 -12.15
CA HIS A 448 13.71 -21.38 -10.87
C HIS A 448 14.28 -20.41 -9.85
N TYR A 449 13.95 -20.64 -8.58
CA TYR A 449 14.68 -20.00 -7.48
C TYR A 449 16.05 -20.65 -7.32
N HIS A 450 17.04 -19.78 -7.19
CA HIS A 450 18.43 -20.08 -6.89
C HIS A 450 18.80 -19.49 -5.53
N LEU A 451 19.65 -20.21 -4.80
CA LEU A 451 20.23 -19.78 -3.54
C LEU A 451 21.74 -19.61 -3.74
N PHE A 452 22.21 -18.38 -3.60
CA PHE A 452 23.61 -18.05 -3.75
C PHE A 452 24.27 -17.86 -2.38
N ASP A 453 25.37 -18.58 -2.12
CA ASP A 453 26.19 -18.41 -0.92
C ASP A 453 27.30 -17.38 -1.21
N LEU A 454 27.18 -16.19 -0.61
CA LEU A 454 28.12 -15.08 -0.78
C LEU A 454 29.50 -15.37 -0.19
N THR A 455 29.59 -16.28 0.78
CA THR A 455 30.86 -16.65 1.42
C THR A 455 31.66 -17.59 0.52
N THR A 456 31.00 -18.58 -0.07
CA THR A 456 31.67 -19.62 -0.89
C THR A 456 31.62 -19.33 -2.39
N GLY A 457 30.76 -18.41 -2.84
CA GLY A 457 30.50 -18.14 -4.26
C GLY A 457 29.70 -19.24 -4.97
N LYS A 458 29.10 -20.17 -4.22
CA LYS A 458 28.32 -21.28 -4.79
C LYS A 458 26.90 -20.84 -5.10
N ASP A 459 26.47 -21.10 -6.33
CA ASP A 459 25.08 -21.02 -6.77
C ASP A 459 24.45 -22.42 -6.73
N LYS A 460 23.21 -22.51 -6.24
CA LYS A 460 22.42 -23.74 -6.21
C LYS A 460 20.99 -23.45 -6.69
N ASN A 461 20.58 -24.12 -7.77
CA ASN A 461 19.15 -24.23 -8.09
C ASN A 461 18.48 -25.09 -7.00
N ILE A 462 17.49 -24.51 -6.31
CA ILE A 462 16.80 -25.15 -5.18
C ILE A 462 15.37 -25.58 -5.52
N THR A 463 14.86 -25.22 -6.70
CA THR A 463 13.48 -25.52 -7.10
C THR A 463 13.36 -26.37 -8.37
N GLY A 464 14.44 -26.53 -9.15
CA GLY A 464 14.47 -27.28 -10.41
C GLY A 464 14.00 -28.73 -10.29
N ASP A 465 14.32 -29.39 -9.18
CA ASP A 465 13.97 -30.80 -8.94
C ASP A 465 12.61 -30.98 -8.21
N LEU A 466 11.88 -29.90 -7.95
CA LEU A 466 10.60 -29.94 -7.22
C LEU A 466 9.42 -30.04 -8.19
N ASP A 467 8.43 -30.90 -7.89
CA ASP A 467 7.16 -30.98 -8.61
C ASP A 467 6.22 -29.81 -8.28
N ALA A 468 6.69 -28.58 -8.52
CA ALA A 468 5.94 -27.34 -8.38
C ALA A 468 6.54 -26.24 -9.27
N SER A 469 5.67 -25.41 -9.85
CA SER A 469 6.12 -24.19 -10.54
C SER A 469 6.14 -23.01 -9.58
N PHE A 470 7.26 -22.28 -9.57
CA PHE A 470 7.52 -21.13 -8.70
C PHE A 470 7.37 -19.79 -9.43
N VAL A 471 7.16 -19.83 -10.74
CA VAL A 471 6.88 -18.69 -11.60
C VAL A 471 5.49 -18.78 -12.23
N ASN A 472 4.94 -17.63 -12.60
CA ASN A 472 3.60 -17.55 -13.15
C ASN A 472 3.53 -17.96 -14.62
N LEU A 473 3.53 -19.27 -14.90
CA LEU A 473 3.39 -19.81 -16.27
C LEU A 473 2.04 -19.50 -16.96
N ASP A 474 1.11 -18.86 -16.25
CA ASP A 474 -0.15 -18.36 -16.83
C ASP A 474 -0.03 -16.91 -17.34
N ASP A 475 1.13 -16.27 -17.12
CA ASP A 475 1.53 -14.96 -17.65
C ASP A 475 1.88 -15.11 -19.14
N ASP A 476 1.23 -14.34 -20.00
CA ASP A 476 1.32 -14.41 -21.47
C ASP A 476 2.18 -13.29 -22.08
N HIS A 477 2.87 -12.52 -21.24
CA HIS A 477 3.88 -11.59 -21.70
C HIS A 477 5.08 -12.33 -22.33
N PRO A 478 5.59 -11.89 -23.50
CA PRO A 478 6.74 -12.51 -24.14
C PRO A 478 8.03 -12.11 -23.42
N VAL A 479 8.35 -12.80 -22.33
CA VAL A 479 9.54 -12.55 -21.51
C VAL A 479 10.39 -13.81 -21.40
N GLU A 480 11.71 -13.65 -21.37
CA GLU A 480 12.63 -14.77 -21.18
C GLU A 480 12.55 -15.33 -19.75
N GLN A 481 12.40 -14.45 -18.76
CA GLN A 481 12.27 -14.82 -17.34
C GLN A 481 10.85 -14.52 -16.84
N THR A 482 10.11 -15.57 -16.52
CA THR A 482 8.74 -15.47 -16.01
C THR A 482 8.73 -14.90 -14.60
N ARG A 483 7.70 -14.12 -14.26
CA ARG A 483 7.55 -13.51 -12.93
C ARG A 483 7.35 -14.57 -11.84
N PRO A 484 8.07 -14.53 -10.71
CA PRO A 484 7.83 -15.43 -9.59
C PRO A 484 6.47 -15.20 -8.90
N TYR A 485 5.92 -16.25 -8.28
CA TYR A 485 4.71 -16.13 -7.43
C TYR A 485 4.95 -15.38 -6.11
N GLY A 486 6.21 -15.15 -5.73
CA GLY A 486 6.60 -14.20 -4.71
C GLY A 486 7.51 -14.78 -3.62
N PHE A 487 8.37 -13.92 -3.08
CA PHE A 487 9.18 -14.15 -1.89
C PHE A 487 8.48 -13.54 -0.68
N ALA A 488 8.30 -14.32 0.39
CA ALA A 488 7.60 -13.87 1.58
C ALA A 488 8.54 -13.23 2.61
N GLY A 489 9.81 -13.63 2.65
CA GLY A 489 10.80 -13.07 3.56
C GLY A 489 11.80 -14.09 4.09
N TRP A 490 12.88 -13.58 4.68
CA TRP A 490 13.82 -14.32 5.52
C TRP A 490 13.30 -14.41 6.95
N ASP A 491 13.68 -15.46 7.66
CA ASP A 491 13.60 -15.45 9.12
C ASP A 491 14.70 -14.57 9.71
N LYS A 492 14.49 -14.09 10.94
CA LYS A 492 15.40 -13.15 11.64
C LYS A 492 16.85 -13.64 11.79
N THR A 493 17.10 -14.93 11.67
CA THR A 493 18.45 -15.53 11.79
C THR A 493 19.11 -15.82 10.44
N GLY A 494 18.37 -15.73 9.33
CA GLY A 494 18.84 -16.18 8.01
C GLY A 494 18.92 -17.70 7.84
N SER A 495 18.44 -18.48 8.81
CA SER A 495 18.42 -19.94 8.76
C SER A 495 17.46 -20.52 7.71
N TYR A 496 16.38 -19.81 7.41
CA TYR A 496 15.40 -20.18 6.40
C TYR A 496 14.75 -18.95 5.75
N PHE A 497 14.13 -19.19 4.60
CA PHE A 497 13.26 -18.22 3.93
C PHE A 497 12.01 -18.90 3.38
N VAL A 498 11.03 -18.08 2.99
CA VAL A 498 9.74 -18.55 2.50
C VAL A 498 9.45 -17.98 1.10
N VAL A 499 9.00 -18.85 0.20
CA VAL A 499 8.57 -18.50 -1.17
C VAL A 499 7.21 -19.12 -1.48
N HIS A 500 6.58 -18.63 -2.54
CA HIS A 500 5.33 -19.17 -3.05
C HIS A 500 5.57 -19.95 -4.34
N SER A 501 4.94 -21.11 -4.47
CA SER A 501 4.66 -21.76 -5.75
C SER A 501 3.27 -21.37 -6.25
N LYS A 502 2.84 -21.90 -7.41
CA LYS A 502 1.49 -21.65 -7.96
C LYS A 502 0.41 -21.81 -6.91
N TYR A 503 0.48 -22.89 -6.13
CA TYR A 503 -0.53 -23.27 -5.14
C TYR A 503 -0.08 -23.12 -3.70
N ASP A 504 1.22 -23.23 -3.42
CA ASP A 504 1.68 -23.56 -2.07
C ASP A 504 2.71 -22.60 -1.50
N ILE A 505 2.77 -22.58 -0.17
CA ILE A 505 3.82 -21.91 0.59
C ILE A 505 4.95 -22.93 0.83
N TRP A 506 6.18 -22.53 0.57
CA TRP A 506 7.37 -23.36 0.76
C TRP A 506 8.37 -22.66 1.67
N LYS A 507 8.94 -23.42 2.60
CA LYS A 507 10.04 -23.00 3.47
C LYS A 507 11.32 -23.70 3.04
N PHE A 508 12.39 -22.94 2.84
CA PHE A 508 13.68 -23.48 2.45
C PHE A 508 14.70 -23.26 3.57
N ASP A 509 15.37 -24.33 3.96
CA ASP A 509 16.54 -24.26 4.84
C ASP A 509 17.71 -23.66 4.06
N ALA A 510 18.29 -22.56 4.55
CA ALA A 510 19.32 -21.81 3.85
C ALA A 510 20.66 -22.56 3.77
N LYS A 511 20.96 -23.41 4.75
CA LYS A 511 22.23 -24.16 4.79
C LYS A 511 22.25 -25.30 3.79
N THR A 512 21.13 -26.01 3.64
CA THR A 512 21.02 -27.22 2.83
C THR A 512 20.35 -26.96 1.47
N GLY A 513 19.59 -25.86 1.34
CA GLY A 513 18.72 -25.59 0.20
C GLY A 513 17.50 -26.51 0.13
N ARG A 514 17.20 -27.28 1.19
CA ARG A 514 16.09 -28.24 1.19
C ARG A 514 14.76 -27.51 1.39
N GLY A 515 13.86 -27.65 0.42
CA GLY A 515 12.49 -27.12 0.48
C GLY A 515 11.53 -28.05 1.24
N THR A 516 10.70 -27.47 2.10
CA THR A 516 9.56 -28.11 2.75
C THR A 516 8.28 -27.40 2.33
N ARG A 517 7.37 -28.16 1.71
CA ARG A 517 6.04 -27.66 1.35
C ARG A 517 5.17 -27.56 2.60
N LEU A 518 4.64 -26.38 2.91
CA LEU A 518 3.86 -26.14 4.13
C LEU A 518 2.35 -26.22 3.92
N THR A 519 1.88 -26.15 2.68
CA THR A 519 0.45 -26.23 2.33
C THR A 519 0.21 -27.26 1.23
N ASN A 520 -1.05 -27.59 0.95
CA ASN A 520 -1.40 -28.48 -0.16
C ASN A 520 -2.61 -27.94 -0.93
N GLY A 521 -2.32 -27.07 -1.91
CA GLY A 521 -3.32 -26.40 -2.74
C GLY A 521 -3.48 -26.99 -4.13
N LYS A 522 -2.51 -27.79 -4.63
CA LYS A 522 -2.49 -28.31 -6.01
C LYS A 522 -3.77 -29.09 -6.36
N THR A 523 -4.17 -30.03 -5.52
CA THR A 523 -5.38 -30.87 -5.75
C THR A 523 -6.67 -30.05 -5.83
N GLY A 524 -6.80 -29.01 -5.01
CA GLY A 524 -7.98 -28.14 -5.00
C GLY A 524 -7.88 -26.94 -5.94
N GLN A 525 -6.75 -26.78 -6.64
CA GLN A 525 -6.39 -25.59 -7.39
C GLN A 525 -6.52 -24.29 -6.57
N ILE A 526 -6.06 -24.34 -5.31
CA ILE A 526 -6.13 -23.24 -4.34
C ILE A 526 -4.74 -22.63 -4.18
N SER A 527 -4.62 -21.33 -4.42
CA SER A 527 -3.45 -20.53 -4.10
C SER A 527 -3.43 -20.21 -2.60
N HIS A 528 -2.34 -20.58 -1.93
CA HIS A 528 -2.01 -20.19 -0.56
C HIS A 528 -0.89 -19.14 -0.58
N ARG A 529 -1.10 -18.02 0.09
CA ARG A 529 -0.10 -16.94 0.21
C ARG A 529 0.03 -16.51 1.67
N TYR A 530 1.25 -16.32 2.15
CA TYR A 530 1.49 -15.67 3.43
C TYR A 530 0.81 -14.29 3.43
N SER A 531 0.09 -13.98 4.51
CA SER A 531 -0.57 -12.69 4.68
C SER A 531 0.07 -11.99 5.89
N PRO A 532 0.90 -10.96 5.68
CA PRO A 532 1.35 -10.14 6.80
C PRO A 532 0.14 -9.51 7.49
N THR A 533 0.28 -9.22 8.78
CA THR A 533 -0.71 -8.47 9.53
C THR A 533 -0.57 -6.98 9.21
N ASP A 534 -1.46 -6.15 9.76
CA ASP A 534 -1.38 -4.69 9.72
C ASP A 534 -0.23 -4.11 10.56
N ARG A 535 0.67 -4.96 11.05
CA ARG A 535 1.84 -4.64 11.87
C ARG A 535 3.04 -5.29 11.20
N PRO A 536 3.66 -4.59 10.23
CA PRO A 536 4.71 -5.19 9.42
C PRO A 536 5.89 -5.60 10.32
N GLU A 537 6.36 -6.83 10.13
CA GLU A 537 7.60 -7.33 10.72
C GLU A 537 8.65 -7.39 9.61
N LEU A 538 9.91 -7.09 9.94
CA LEU A 538 11.02 -7.16 8.98
C LEU A 538 11.28 -8.59 8.50
N HIS A 539 10.92 -9.59 9.32
CA HIS A 539 11.21 -11.00 9.08
C HIS A 539 9.98 -11.87 9.26
N VAL A 540 9.98 -13.02 8.59
CA VAL A 540 8.92 -14.01 8.76
C VAL A 540 9.21 -14.95 9.94
N ASP A 541 8.24 -15.10 10.84
CA ASP A 541 8.32 -16.02 11.98
C ASP A 541 7.31 -17.18 11.85
N PHE A 542 7.73 -18.25 11.20
CA PHE A 542 6.95 -19.49 11.07
C PHE A 542 7.13 -20.44 12.27
N SER A 543 7.83 -20.00 13.34
CA SER A 543 7.84 -20.71 14.63
C SER A 543 6.56 -20.45 15.43
N LYS A 544 5.77 -19.45 15.01
CA LYS A 544 4.45 -19.13 15.52
C LYS A 544 3.40 -19.36 14.43
N PRO A 545 2.12 -19.49 14.79
CA PRO A 545 1.07 -19.55 13.79
C PRO A 545 1.00 -18.27 12.93
N VAL A 546 0.93 -18.43 11.61
CA VAL A 546 0.84 -17.32 10.64
C VAL A 546 -0.47 -17.34 9.87
N TYR A 547 -0.85 -16.19 9.29
CA TYR A 547 -2.05 -16.08 8.46
C TYR A 547 -1.75 -16.39 7.00
N VAL A 548 -2.69 -17.11 6.37
CA VAL A 548 -2.61 -17.55 4.98
C VAL A 548 -3.86 -17.10 4.24
N ARG A 549 -3.69 -16.29 3.19
CA ARG A 549 -4.77 -15.98 2.24
C ARG A 549 -4.96 -17.17 1.31
N ARG A 550 -6.22 -17.54 1.07
CA ARG A 550 -6.63 -18.62 0.17
C ARG A 550 -7.44 -18.07 -0.98
N PHE A 551 -7.17 -18.54 -2.19
CA PHE A 551 -7.93 -18.17 -3.39
C PHE A 551 -8.02 -19.35 -4.36
N GLY A 552 -9.24 -19.76 -4.72
CA GLY A 552 -9.49 -20.84 -5.66
C GLY A 552 -9.35 -20.31 -7.10
N LEU A 553 -8.37 -20.81 -7.85
CA LEU A 553 -8.06 -20.29 -9.18
C LEU A 553 -9.23 -20.46 -10.16
N TRP A 554 -10.01 -21.53 -10.02
CA TRP A 554 -11.19 -21.81 -10.86
C TRP A 554 -12.51 -21.54 -10.15
N SER A 555 -12.64 -21.89 -8.87
CA SER A 555 -13.89 -21.65 -8.12
C SER A 555 -14.12 -20.18 -7.75
N LYS A 556 -13.08 -19.35 -7.78
CA LYS A 556 -13.04 -17.95 -7.30
C LYS A 556 -13.39 -17.72 -5.83
N ARG A 557 -13.74 -18.79 -5.10
CA ARG A 557 -13.80 -18.84 -3.63
C ARG A 557 -12.54 -18.27 -3.00
N SER A 558 -12.71 -17.57 -1.89
CA SER A 558 -11.57 -17.03 -1.14
C SER A 558 -11.80 -17.09 0.38
N GLY A 559 -10.75 -16.78 1.13
CA GLY A 559 -10.80 -16.74 2.58
C GLY A 559 -9.43 -16.69 3.22
N TYR A 560 -9.40 -16.88 4.55
CA TYR A 560 -8.18 -16.91 5.35
C TYR A 560 -8.06 -18.23 6.11
N SER A 561 -6.84 -18.61 6.44
CA SER A 561 -6.49 -19.74 7.29
C SER A 561 -5.31 -19.38 8.19
N ARG A 562 -5.13 -20.16 9.24
CA ARG A 562 -3.98 -20.09 10.14
C ARG A 562 -3.11 -21.32 9.92
N LEU A 563 -1.85 -21.11 9.59
CA LEU A 563 -0.85 -22.16 9.42
C LEU A 563 -0.05 -22.25 10.72
N SER A 564 -0.12 -23.39 11.39
CA SER A 564 0.63 -23.65 12.62
C SER A 564 2.03 -24.21 12.32
N PRO A 565 2.99 -24.15 13.25
CA PRO A 565 4.37 -24.62 13.04
C PRO A 565 4.49 -26.11 12.69
N ASP A 566 3.50 -26.91 13.04
CA ASP A 566 3.35 -28.33 12.69
C ASP A 566 2.78 -28.56 11.26
N ASN A 567 2.66 -27.49 10.48
CA ASN A 567 2.02 -27.43 9.15
C ASN A 567 0.51 -27.70 9.14
N THR A 568 -0.15 -27.64 10.30
CA THR A 568 -1.61 -27.73 10.36
C THR A 568 -2.24 -26.44 9.84
N LEU A 569 -2.98 -26.54 8.74
CA LEU A 569 -3.73 -25.42 8.15
C LEU A 569 -5.18 -25.40 8.67
N LYS A 570 -5.48 -24.54 9.64
CA LYS A 570 -6.83 -24.37 10.19
C LYS A 570 -7.57 -23.26 9.45
N HIS A 571 -8.72 -23.56 8.86
CA HIS A 571 -9.50 -22.56 8.12
C HIS A 571 -10.22 -21.57 9.06
N LEU A 572 -10.18 -20.29 8.69
CA LEU A 572 -10.97 -19.21 9.31
C LEU A 572 -12.17 -18.85 8.44
N SER A 573 -11.97 -18.76 7.12
CA SER A 573 -13.02 -18.53 6.12
C SER A 573 -12.70 -19.27 4.84
N TRP A 574 -13.72 -19.76 4.14
CA TRP A 574 -13.61 -20.32 2.79
C TRP A 574 -14.99 -20.40 2.12
N GLY A 575 -15.31 -19.48 1.22
CA GLY A 575 -16.63 -19.44 0.59
C GLY A 575 -16.66 -18.72 -0.75
N ASP A 576 -17.82 -18.72 -1.40
CA ASP A 576 -18.11 -18.00 -2.66
C ASP A 576 -18.22 -16.49 -2.40
N ASN A 577 -17.08 -15.91 -2.03
CA ASN A 577 -16.92 -14.53 -1.64
C ASN A 577 -15.48 -14.07 -1.87
N TYR A 578 -15.26 -12.77 -1.76
CA TYR A 578 -13.94 -12.15 -1.71
C TYR A 578 -13.61 -11.73 -0.27
N ALA A 579 -12.51 -12.27 0.27
CA ALA A 579 -11.99 -11.93 1.60
C ALA A 579 -10.72 -11.07 1.50
N ALA A 580 -10.66 -10.00 2.29
CA ALA A 580 -9.59 -8.99 2.26
C ALA A 580 -9.44 -8.28 3.63
N ARG A 581 -8.53 -7.30 3.74
CA ARG A 581 -8.40 -6.37 4.88
C ARG A 581 -8.18 -7.05 6.24
N LEU A 582 -7.20 -7.95 6.32
CA LEU A 582 -6.84 -8.64 7.56
C LEU A 582 -6.25 -7.65 8.60
N THR A 583 -6.72 -7.70 9.83
CA THR A 583 -6.15 -7.00 11.00
C THR A 583 -6.23 -7.91 12.24
N VAL A 584 -5.24 -7.81 13.12
CA VAL A 584 -5.06 -8.73 14.26
C VAL A 584 -4.76 -7.97 15.55
N ALA A 585 -5.44 -8.33 16.64
CA ALA A 585 -5.20 -7.74 17.95
C ALA A 585 -3.84 -8.17 18.52
N LYS A 586 -3.19 -7.29 19.30
CA LYS A 586 -1.86 -7.56 19.90
C LYS A 586 -1.92 -8.58 21.02
N ASP A 587 -2.86 -8.36 21.92
CA ASP A 587 -2.87 -8.94 23.26
C ASP A 587 -3.88 -10.09 23.38
N LYS A 588 -4.65 -10.34 22.31
CA LYS A 588 -5.72 -11.34 22.23
C LYS A 588 -5.71 -12.01 20.87
N ASP A 589 -6.13 -13.28 20.82
CA ASP A 589 -6.32 -14.04 19.58
C ASP A 589 -7.66 -13.63 18.92
N ILE A 590 -7.73 -12.38 18.50
CA ILE A 590 -8.88 -11.79 17.80
C ILE A 590 -8.39 -11.30 16.44
N THR A 591 -9.06 -11.79 15.40
CA THR A 591 -8.78 -11.47 14.00
C THR A 591 -10.01 -10.86 13.37
N ALA A 592 -9.86 -9.78 12.60
CA ALA A 592 -10.93 -9.25 11.77
C ALA A 592 -10.50 -9.18 10.29
N PHE A 593 -11.44 -9.40 9.39
CA PHE A 593 -11.24 -9.23 7.94
C PHE A 593 -12.56 -8.95 7.24
N SER A 594 -12.51 -8.29 6.09
CA SER A 594 -13.71 -7.98 5.30
C SER A 594 -14.07 -9.16 4.38
N ILE A 595 -15.36 -9.46 4.26
CA ILE A 595 -15.92 -10.37 3.25
C ILE A 595 -16.91 -9.58 2.38
N GLU A 596 -16.87 -9.81 1.07
CA GLU A 596 -17.79 -9.22 0.09
C GLU A 596 -18.22 -10.23 -0.99
N ARG A 597 -19.35 -9.95 -1.62
CA ARG A 597 -19.82 -10.62 -2.84
C ARG A 597 -20.29 -9.55 -3.82
N PHE A 598 -20.51 -9.87 -5.09
CA PHE A 598 -21.10 -8.89 -6.01
C PHE A 598 -22.46 -8.36 -5.51
N ASP A 599 -23.23 -9.21 -4.84
CA ASP A 599 -24.57 -8.93 -4.34
C ASP A 599 -24.63 -8.48 -2.87
N ALA A 600 -23.49 -8.49 -2.17
CA ALA A 600 -23.39 -8.13 -0.76
C ALA A 600 -22.17 -7.24 -0.51
N SER A 601 -22.43 -6.01 -0.06
CA SER A 601 -21.36 -5.02 0.15
C SER A 601 -20.38 -5.45 1.26
N PRO A 602 -19.12 -4.97 1.22
CA PRO A 602 -18.04 -5.47 2.07
C PRO A 602 -18.28 -5.18 3.55
N ASN A 603 -18.30 -6.23 4.38
CA ASN A 603 -18.45 -6.12 5.83
C ASN A 603 -17.33 -6.83 6.58
N PHE A 604 -16.95 -6.31 7.75
CA PHE A 604 -15.98 -6.96 8.63
C PHE A 604 -16.63 -8.10 9.41
N PHE A 605 -15.87 -9.19 9.50
CA PHE A 605 -16.15 -10.38 10.26
C PHE A 605 -15.02 -10.63 11.25
N VAL A 606 -15.38 -11.07 12.46
CA VAL A 606 -14.43 -11.35 13.54
C VAL A 606 -14.36 -12.85 13.80
N SER A 607 -13.13 -13.34 13.94
CA SER A 607 -12.78 -14.67 14.43
C SER A 607 -12.12 -14.54 15.80
N GLU A 608 -12.60 -15.32 16.76
CA GLU A 608 -12.02 -15.41 18.11
C GLU A 608 -11.33 -16.76 18.27
N ASN A 609 -10.11 -16.78 18.81
CA ASN A 609 -9.29 -17.98 19.04
C ASN A 609 -9.12 -18.83 17.76
N GLY A 610 -9.02 -18.17 16.60
CA GLY A 610 -8.97 -18.81 15.29
C GLY A 610 -10.18 -19.71 14.98
N SER A 611 -11.37 -19.37 15.47
CA SER A 611 -12.62 -20.09 15.17
C SER A 611 -13.13 -19.78 13.76
N PRO A 612 -13.61 -20.78 12.99
CA PRO A 612 -14.26 -20.55 11.70
C PRO A 612 -15.70 -20.00 11.83
N ASN A 613 -16.24 -19.95 13.06
CA ASN A 613 -17.57 -19.37 13.32
C ASN A 613 -17.47 -17.85 13.38
N LEU A 614 -17.40 -17.24 12.20
CA LEU A 614 -17.23 -15.80 12.05
C LEU A 614 -18.47 -15.03 12.49
N LYS A 615 -18.25 -13.91 13.17
CA LYS A 615 -19.31 -12.98 13.56
C LYS A 615 -19.22 -11.72 12.71
N GLN A 616 -20.28 -11.39 11.97
CA GLN A 616 -20.34 -10.13 11.25
C GLN A 616 -20.50 -8.97 12.25
N VAL A 617 -19.67 -7.94 12.14
CA VAL A 617 -19.67 -6.81 13.10
C VAL A 617 -19.97 -5.47 12.45
N THR A 618 -20.11 -5.41 11.13
CA THR A 618 -20.48 -4.20 10.38
C THR A 618 -21.65 -4.46 9.44
N ASN A 619 -22.31 -3.39 9.02
CA ASN A 619 -23.35 -3.43 8.00
C ASN A 619 -23.26 -2.19 7.09
N THR A 620 -22.37 -2.25 6.09
CA THR A 620 -22.27 -1.22 5.06
C THR A 620 -23.43 -1.30 4.08
N ASN A 621 -23.89 -0.15 3.59
CA ASN A 621 -25.04 -0.05 2.69
C ASN A 621 -26.28 -0.85 3.17
N PRO A 622 -26.79 -0.61 4.39
CA PRO A 622 -27.90 -1.39 4.95
C PRO A 622 -29.17 -1.35 4.09
N ASP A 623 -29.35 -0.26 3.33
CA ASP A 623 -30.47 -0.05 2.41
C ASP A 623 -30.27 -0.72 1.03
N ALA A 624 -29.14 -1.40 0.80
CA ALA A 624 -28.85 -2.08 -0.47
C ALA A 624 -29.91 -3.15 -0.81
N ASN A 625 -30.57 -3.72 0.20
CA ASN A 625 -31.64 -4.71 0.05
C ASN A 625 -32.92 -4.16 -0.60
N LYS A 626 -33.10 -2.84 -0.67
CA LYS A 626 -34.19 -2.18 -1.42
C LYS A 626 -33.99 -2.33 -2.93
N TYR A 627 -32.76 -2.60 -3.36
CA TYR A 627 -32.37 -2.83 -4.74
C TYR A 627 -32.25 -4.32 -5.02
N LYS A 628 -32.34 -4.69 -6.29
CA LYS A 628 -32.05 -6.07 -6.67
C LYS A 628 -30.58 -6.35 -6.41
N ALA A 629 -30.31 -7.44 -5.70
CA ALA A 629 -28.97 -7.81 -5.25
C ALA A 629 -27.97 -8.00 -6.43
N GLY A 630 -28.47 -8.12 -7.66
CA GLY A 630 -27.66 -8.42 -8.83
C GLY A 630 -27.31 -9.91 -8.85
N LYS A 631 -27.05 -10.46 -10.05
CA LYS A 631 -26.70 -11.87 -10.21
C LYS A 631 -25.44 -11.97 -11.06
N THR A 632 -24.50 -12.79 -10.62
CA THR A 632 -23.30 -13.15 -11.38
C THR A 632 -23.24 -14.63 -11.64
N GLU A 633 -22.59 -14.98 -12.74
CA GLU A 633 -22.28 -16.34 -13.12
C GLU A 633 -20.83 -16.36 -13.61
N LEU A 634 -20.10 -17.40 -13.20
CA LEU A 634 -18.81 -17.72 -13.77
C LEU A 634 -19.06 -18.62 -14.99
N ILE A 635 -18.73 -18.12 -16.17
CA ILE A 635 -18.81 -18.91 -17.41
C ILE A 635 -17.44 -19.48 -17.73
N GLU A 636 -17.42 -20.62 -18.43
CA GLU A 636 -16.20 -21.23 -18.92
C GLU A 636 -16.28 -21.38 -20.44
N TYR A 637 -15.16 -21.17 -21.10
CA TYR A 637 -15.03 -21.35 -22.54
C TYR A 637 -13.60 -21.79 -22.88
N THR A 638 -13.41 -22.26 -24.10
CA THR A 638 -12.10 -22.69 -24.60
C THR A 638 -11.73 -21.83 -25.79
N ASN A 639 -10.59 -21.14 -25.75
CA ASN A 639 -10.18 -20.28 -26.85
C ASN A 639 -9.80 -21.09 -28.11
N ALA A 640 -9.48 -20.39 -29.19
CA ALA A 640 -9.13 -21.01 -30.47
C ALA A 640 -7.91 -21.96 -30.40
N ASN A 641 -7.04 -21.79 -29.39
CA ASN A 641 -5.84 -22.59 -29.17
C ASN A 641 -6.06 -23.73 -28.14
N GLY A 642 -7.31 -24.04 -27.79
CA GLY A 642 -7.63 -25.12 -26.86
C GLY A 642 -7.40 -24.79 -25.38
N LYS A 643 -7.11 -23.53 -25.03
CA LYS A 643 -6.92 -23.11 -23.64
C LYS A 643 -8.26 -22.84 -22.97
N LYS A 644 -8.52 -23.52 -21.86
CA LYS A 644 -9.69 -23.28 -21.01
C LYS A 644 -9.53 -21.94 -20.28
N LEU A 645 -10.57 -21.12 -20.31
CA LEU A 645 -10.65 -19.79 -19.72
C LEU A 645 -11.98 -19.62 -18.99
N GLN A 646 -12.08 -18.54 -18.21
CA GLN A 646 -13.29 -18.18 -17.48
C GLN A 646 -13.70 -16.75 -17.79
N GLY A 647 -14.96 -16.42 -17.56
CA GLY A 647 -15.46 -15.06 -17.66
C GLY A 647 -16.53 -14.81 -16.61
N ILE A 648 -16.80 -13.55 -16.31
CA ILE A 648 -17.91 -13.19 -15.43
C ILE A 648 -19.04 -12.68 -16.29
N LEU A 649 -20.21 -13.31 -16.17
CA LEU A 649 -21.46 -12.83 -16.73
C LEU A 649 -22.30 -12.21 -15.62
N TYR A 650 -22.52 -10.91 -15.70
CA TYR A 650 -23.43 -10.17 -14.82
C TYR A 650 -24.79 -10.05 -15.51
N TYR A 651 -25.86 -10.39 -14.79
CA TYR A 651 -27.21 -10.39 -15.33
C TYR A 651 -27.90 -9.02 -15.17
N PRO A 652 -28.78 -8.65 -16.11
CA PRO A 652 -29.71 -7.54 -15.92
C PRO A 652 -30.52 -7.73 -14.63
N ASN A 653 -30.72 -6.65 -13.87
CA ASN A 653 -31.55 -6.68 -12.67
C ASN A 653 -33.00 -7.09 -13.00
N ASN A 654 -33.49 -6.76 -14.18
CA ASN A 654 -34.83 -7.11 -14.67
C ASN A 654 -34.87 -8.37 -15.54
N TYR A 655 -33.88 -9.27 -15.41
CA TYR A 655 -33.82 -10.51 -16.19
C TYR A 655 -35.08 -11.38 -16.01
N VAL A 656 -35.63 -11.82 -17.14
CA VAL A 656 -36.74 -12.78 -17.25
C VAL A 656 -36.30 -13.89 -18.20
N ALA A 657 -36.41 -15.14 -17.76
CA ALA A 657 -36.04 -16.29 -18.58
C ALA A 657 -36.85 -16.32 -19.90
N GLY A 658 -36.17 -16.64 -21.01
CA GLY A 658 -36.77 -16.71 -22.34
C GLY A 658 -36.82 -15.37 -23.10
N ARG A 659 -36.51 -14.23 -22.44
CA ARG A 659 -36.34 -12.93 -23.11
C ARG A 659 -34.85 -12.70 -23.41
N LYS A 660 -34.56 -12.17 -24.61
CA LYS A 660 -33.23 -11.69 -25.01
C LYS A 660 -33.00 -10.26 -24.55
N TYR A 661 -31.78 -9.96 -24.11
CA TYR A 661 -31.36 -8.65 -23.60
C TYR A 661 -30.12 -8.14 -24.36
N PRO A 662 -29.85 -6.82 -24.39
CA PRO A 662 -28.58 -6.31 -24.87
C PRO A 662 -27.43 -6.70 -23.92
N MET A 663 -26.20 -6.74 -24.42
CA MET A 663 -25.01 -7.06 -23.63
C MET A 663 -23.90 -6.04 -23.86
N ILE A 664 -23.15 -5.71 -22.81
CA ILE A 664 -21.89 -4.96 -22.88
C ILE A 664 -20.75 -5.91 -22.56
N THR A 665 -19.78 -6.02 -23.45
CA THR A 665 -18.55 -6.80 -23.23
C THR A 665 -17.44 -5.84 -22.84
N TYR A 666 -16.91 -5.97 -21.63
CA TYR A 666 -15.78 -5.18 -21.15
C TYR A 666 -14.51 -6.04 -21.18
N ILE A 667 -13.52 -5.63 -21.96
CA ILE A 667 -12.30 -6.39 -22.23
C ILE A 667 -11.05 -5.71 -21.68
N TYR A 668 -10.12 -6.55 -21.18
CA TYR A 668 -8.78 -6.15 -20.76
C TYR A 668 -7.88 -7.40 -20.82
N GLU A 669 -7.54 -8.02 -19.69
CA GLU A 669 -6.76 -9.27 -19.63
C GLU A 669 -7.60 -10.33 -18.93
N ARG A 670 -7.11 -10.89 -17.82
CA ARG A 670 -7.87 -11.78 -16.94
C ARG A 670 -8.68 -10.98 -15.92
N LEU A 671 -10.00 -11.04 -16.02
CA LEU A 671 -10.96 -10.29 -15.20
C LEU A 671 -11.73 -11.19 -14.22
N SER A 672 -11.75 -12.51 -14.42
CA SER A 672 -12.62 -13.47 -13.72
C SER A 672 -12.34 -13.58 -12.22
N ASN A 673 -11.14 -13.18 -11.78
CA ASN A 673 -10.80 -13.11 -10.35
C ASN A 673 -11.65 -12.07 -9.58
N GLY A 674 -12.32 -11.16 -10.29
CA GLY A 674 -13.24 -10.17 -9.74
C GLY A 674 -14.67 -10.66 -9.49
N LEU A 675 -14.99 -11.96 -9.68
CA LEU A 675 -16.35 -12.51 -9.62
C LEU A 675 -17.17 -12.04 -8.41
N HIS A 676 -16.52 -11.99 -7.24
CA HIS A 676 -17.17 -11.66 -5.97
C HIS A 676 -16.89 -10.22 -5.51
N VAL A 677 -16.12 -9.43 -6.24
CA VAL A 677 -15.79 -8.06 -5.81
C VAL A 677 -17.03 -7.19 -5.89
N TYR A 678 -17.33 -6.48 -4.80
CA TYR A 678 -18.45 -5.56 -4.75
C TYR A 678 -18.10 -4.24 -5.44
N GLU A 679 -18.87 -3.87 -6.46
CA GLU A 679 -18.73 -2.58 -7.11
C GLU A 679 -19.76 -1.60 -6.54
N VAL A 680 -19.33 -0.45 -6.03
CA VAL A 680 -20.24 0.61 -5.58
C VAL A 680 -20.88 1.26 -6.83
N PRO A 681 -22.22 1.32 -6.96
CA PRO A 681 -22.85 2.02 -8.07
C PRO A 681 -22.47 3.50 -8.04
N SER A 682 -22.00 4.04 -9.17
CA SER A 682 -21.60 5.44 -9.28
C SER A 682 -21.76 5.95 -10.72
N ARG A 683 -22.19 7.22 -10.87
CA ARG A 683 -22.27 7.91 -12.17
C ARG A 683 -20.93 8.46 -12.66
N THR A 684 -19.95 8.58 -11.77
CA THR A 684 -18.60 9.06 -12.11
C THR A 684 -17.64 7.91 -12.42
N SER A 685 -18.06 6.66 -12.17
CA SER A 685 -17.36 5.46 -12.57
C SER A 685 -17.80 5.06 -14.00
N TYR A 686 -16.96 5.36 -14.99
CA TYR A 686 -17.31 5.27 -16.41
C TYR A 686 -17.75 3.87 -16.89
N TYR A 687 -17.19 2.81 -16.32
CA TYR A 687 -17.44 1.41 -16.72
C TYR A 687 -18.13 0.60 -15.60
N ASN A 688 -19.05 1.24 -14.89
CA ASN A 688 -19.65 0.67 -13.68
C ASN A 688 -20.64 -0.46 -13.99
N THR A 689 -20.31 -1.68 -13.55
CA THR A 689 -21.10 -2.89 -13.86
C THR A 689 -22.52 -2.81 -13.30
N LYS A 690 -22.68 -2.27 -12.08
CA LYS A 690 -24.01 -2.17 -11.44
C LYS A 690 -24.93 -1.16 -12.13
N ILE A 691 -24.36 -0.10 -12.73
CA ILE A 691 -25.13 0.83 -13.55
C ILE A 691 -25.62 0.12 -14.82
N PHE A 692 -24.75 -0.61 -15.52
CA PHE A 692 -25.12 -1.34 -16.73
C PHE A 692 -26.18 -2.42 -16.48
N THR A 693 -26.01 -3.26 -15.45
CA THR A 693 -27.01 -4.31 -15.14
C THR A 693 -28.35 -3.74 -14.71
N ASN A 694 -28.36 -2.58 -14.05
CA ASN A 694 -29.60 -1.89 -13.71
C ASN A 694 -30.28 -1.26 -14.93
N SER A 695 -29.51 -0.83 -15.93
CA SER A 695 -30.01 -0.32 -17.21
C SER A 695 -30.48 -1.43 -18.16
N GLY A 696 -30.52 -2.69 -17.71
CA GLY A 696 -31.07 -3.80 -18.50
C GLY A 696 -30.06 -4.56 -19.36
N PHE A 697 -28.76 -4.32 -19.16
CA PHE A 697 -27.71 -5.00 -19.93
C PHE A 697 -27.19 -6.23 -19.19
N PHE A 698 -26.90 -7.29 -19.94
CA PHE A 698 -25.87 -8.22 -19.51
C PHE A 698 -24.53 -7.51 -19.56
N VAL A 699 -23.62 -7.86 -18.64
CA VAL A 699 -22.22 -7.43 -18.74
C VAL A 699 -21.34 -8.67 -18.78
N LEU A 700 -20.54 -8.82 -19.81
CA LEU A 700 -19.55 -9.88 -19.94
C LEU A 700 -18.16 -9.30 -19.68
N LYS A 701 -17.44 -9.91 -18.74
CA LYS A 701 -16.02 -9.64 -18.47
C LYS A 701 -15.23 -10.93 -18.69
N PRO A 702 -14.79 -11.22 -19.93
CA PRO A 702 -14.08 -12.44 -20.25
C PRO A 702 -12.62 -12.35 -19.81
N ASP A 703 -12.01 -13.48 -19.42
CA ASP A 703 -10.55 -13.60 -19.42
C ASP A 703 -10.06 -13.67 -20.86
N ILE A 704 -9.17 -12.76 -21.22
CA ILE A 704 -8.44 -12.77 -22.48
C ILE A 704 -6.99 -13.10 -22.19
N ILE A 705 -6.43 -13.97 -23.02
CA ILE A 705 -4.99 -14.26 -23.08
C ILE A 705 -4.48 -13.95 -24.48
N PHE A 706 -3.20 -13.67 -24.59
CA PHE A 706 -2.56 -13.22 -25.83
C PHE A 706 -1.58 -14.26 -26.37
N ASP A 707 -1.56 -14.40 -27.69
CA ASP A 707 -0.53 -15.16 -28.38
C ASP A 707 0.68 -14.25 -28.63
N THR A 708 1.88 -14.81 -28.42
CA THR A 708 3.14 -14.09 -28.64
C THR A 708 3.23 -13.56 -30.07
N GLY A 709 3.47 -12.25 -30.20
CA GLY A 709 3.59 -11.57 -31.50
C GLY A 709 2.25 -11.26 -32.18
N ASP A 710 1.12 -11.75 -31.66
CA ASP A 710 -0.20 -11.52 -32.24
C ASP A 710 -1.28 -11.19 -31.18
N PRO A 711 -1.08 -10.17 -30.32
CA PRO A 711 -2.00 -9.86 -29.24
C PRO A 711 -3.36 -9.36 -29.74
N GLY A 712 -3.40 -8.66 -30.88
CA GLY A 712 -4.65 -8.15 -31.46
C GLY A 712 -5.57 -9.27 -31.93
N VAL A 713 -5.07 -10.18 -32.78
CA VAL A 713 -5.91 -11.26 -33.35
C VAL A 713 -6.30 -12.28 -32.30
N SER A 714 -5.36 -12.68 -31.42
CA SER A 714 -5.65 -13.61 -30.32
C SER A 714 -6.70 -13.06 -29.35
N SER A 715 -6.64 -11.75 -29.05
CA SER A 715 -7.67 -11.04 -28.30
C SER A 715 -9.04 -11.12 -28.98
N VAL A 716 -9.12 -10.81 -30.28
CA VAL A 716 -10.39 -10.85 -31.04
C VAL A 716 -10.98 -12.25 -31.05
N LYS A 717 -10.20 -13.27 -31.44
CA LYS A 717 -10.65 -14.67 -31.48
C LYS A 717 -11.16 -15.14 -30.11
N THR A 718 -10.44 -14.81 -29.04
CA THR A 718 -10.83 -15.19 -27.68
C THR A 718 -12.10 -14.48 -27.24
N MET A 719 -12.21 -13.17 -27.52
CA MET A 719 -13.40 -12.37 -27.23
C MET A 719 -14.64 -12.88 -27.97
N GLU A 720 -14.53 -13.18 -29.27
CA GLU A 720 -15.64 -13.69 -30.09
C GLU A 720 -16.18 -15.01 -29.53
N ILE A 721 -15.29 -15.94 -29.14
CA ILE A 721 -15.68 -17.20 -28.52
C ILE A 721 -16.41 -16.96 -27.18
N ALA A 722 -15.90 -16.05 -26.35
CA ALA A 722 -16.53 -15.73 -25.07
C ALA A 722 -17.92 -15.10 -25.26
N VAL A 723 -18.07 -14.18 -26.22
CA VAL A 723 -19.37 -13.57 -26.59
C VAL A 723 -20.32 -14.65 -27.11
N LYS A 724 -19.86 -15.49 -28.05
CA LYS A 724 -20.65 -16.59 -28.62
C LYS A 724 -21.15 -17.55 -27.55
N THR A 725 -20.31 -17.86 -26.55
CA THR A 725 -20.69 -18.71 -25.41
C THR A 725 -21.92 -18.18 -24.66
N VAL A 726 -22.12 -16.86 -24.60
CA VAL A 726 -23.30 -16.24 -23.98
C VAL A 726 -24.47 -16.17 -24.96
N VAL A 727 -24.21 -15.79 -26.22
CA VAL A 727 -25.23 -15.66 -27.27
C VAL A 727 -25.91 -16.98 -27.58
N ASP A 728 -25.15 -18.08 -27.71
CA ASP A 728 -25.66 -19.43 -28.01
C ASP A 728 -26.63 -19.96 -26.95
N ARG A 729 -26.55 -19.43 -25.71
CA ARG A 729 -27.49 -19.77 -24.63
C ARG A 729 -28.86 -19.10 -24.79
N GLY A 730 -29.05 -18.27 -25.81
CA GLY A 730 -30.30 -17.55 -26.07
C GLY A 730 -30.61 -16.42 -25.09
N LEU A 731 -29.62 -15.99 -24.29
CA LEU A 731 -29.78 -14.94 -23.27
C LEU A 731 -29.72 -13.52 -23.85
N VAL A 732 -28.95 -13.35 -24.93
CA VAL A 732 -28.57 -12.05 -25.49
C VAL A 732 -29.12 -11.91 -26.91
N ASP A 733 -29.52 -10.70 -27.28
CA ASP A 733 -29.77 -10.36 -28.69
C ASP A 733 -28.42 -10.11 -29.39
N GLU A 734 -28.08 -10.98 -30.34
CA GLU A 734 -26.82 -10.93 -31.08
C GLU A 734 -26.61 -9.61 -31.83
N LYS A 735 -27.69 -8.88 -32.16
CA LYS A 735 -27.62 -7.57 -32.81
C LYS A 735 -27.40 -6.41 -31.83
N MET A 736 -27.39 -6.69 -30.53
CA MET A 736 -27.25 -5.70 -29.46
C MET A 736 -26.12 -6.05 -28.50
N VAL A 737 -24.93 -6.33 -29.06
CA VAL A 737 -23.68 -6.53 -28.30
C VAL A 737 -22.80 -5.30 -28.45
N GLY A 738 -22.54 -4.60 -27.34
CA GLY A 738 -21.57 -3.51 -27.26
C GLY A 738 -20.21 -3.99 -26.77
N LEU A 739 -19.15 -3.27 -27.15
CA LEU A 739 -17.76 -3.54 -26.75
C LEU A 739 -17.15 -2.31 -26.09
N VAL A 740 -16.46 -2.50 -24.96
CA VAL A 740 -15.81 -1.43 -24.19
C VAL A 740 -14.45 -1.90 -23.67
N GLY A 741 -13.46 -1.02 -23.72
CA GLY A 741 -12.15 -1.23 -23.11
C GLY A 741 -11.42 0.09 -22.83
N HIS A 742 -10.41 0.06 -21.97
CA HIS A 742 -9.59 1.21 -21.60
C HIS A 742 -8.12 0.80 -21.51
N SER A 743 -7.17 1.72 -21.77
CA SER A 743 -5.72 1.42 -21.81
C SER A 743 -5.44 0.23 -22.74
N TRP A 744 -4.83 -0.87 -22.26
CA TRP A 744 -4.62 -2.10 -23.05
C TRP A 744 -5.91 -2.67 -23.66
N GLY A 745 -7.02 -2.67 -22.92
CA GLY A 745 -8.33 -3.05 -23.46
C GLY A 745 -8.87 -2.06 -24.51
N GLY A 746 -8.42 -0.81 -24.49
CA GLY A 746 -8.73 0.19 -25.49
C GLY A 746 -8.07 -0.12 -26.84
N TYR A 747 -6.79 -0.52 -26.83
CA TYR A 747 -6.11 -1.07 -28.00
C TYR A 747 -6.88 -2.28 -28.56
N GLN A 748 -7.23 -3.25 -27.71
CA GLN A 748 -7.98 -4.43 -28.15
C GLN A 748 -9.33 -4.08 -28.76
N THR A 749 -10.06 -3.13 -28.15
CA THR A 749 -11.38 -2.69 -28.65
C THR A 749 -11.26 -2.06 -30.04
N LEU A 750 -10.30 -1.15 -30.23
CA LEU A 750 -10.07 -0.52 -31.53
C LEU A 750 -9.62 -1.53 -32.58
N PHE A 751 -8.74 -2.47 -32.21
CA PHE A 751 -8.31 -3.54 -33.11
C PHE A 751 -9.49 -4.41 -33.53
N ALA A 752 -10.33 -4.86 -32.58
CA ALA A 752 -11.49 -5.71 -32.86
C ALA A 752 -12.44 -5.10 -33.90
N VAL A 753 -12.77 -3.81 -33.77
CA VAL A 753 -13.66 -3.12 -34.71
C VAL A 753 -13.13 -3.13 -36.16
N THR A 754 -11.81 -3.22 -36.36
CA THR A 754 -11.23 -3.34 -37.71
C THR A 754 -11.32 -4.75 -38.30
N GLN A 755 -11.55 -5.76 -37.47
CA GLN A 755 -11.54 -7.18 -37.87
C GLN A 755 -12.95 -7.78 -38.02
N THR A 756 -13.95 -7.22 -37.34
CA THR A 756 -15.28 -7.83 -37.18
C THR A 756 -16.39 -7.11 -37.96
N ASN A 757 -16.09 -6.60 -39.17
CA ASN A 757 -17.09 -5.89 -40.01
C ASN A 757 -18.19 -6.79 -40.56
#